data_AF-A0A098E7Y8-F1
#
_entry.id   AF-A0A098E7Y8-F1
#
_cell.length_a   1.000
_cell.length_b   1.000
_cell.length_c   1.000
_cell.angle_alpha   90.00
_cell.angle_beta   90.00
_cell.angle_gamma   90.00
#
_symmetry.space_group_name_H-M   'P 1'
#
loop_
_entity.id
_entity.type
_entity.pdbx_description
1 polymer ?
#
loop_
_entity_poly.entity_id
_entity_poly.type
_entity_poly.pdbx_seq_one_letter_code
_entity_poly.pdbx_strand_id
1 'polypeptide(L)'
;MAIKSKNLKISIGEVEEEREYKELEGPTPNPDIADLRDWDLKLLNRYKPKYYGFIQQCQFCALGPCDLSDNRKGACGMTLERHLAREGLQLAITGASAHAAHGRHLIEALIEKSGRNFPLDTAENTEVKSPNIQLVCGYKQETIGDLERGLNYIEGQITKLASCLNVGTESSDFDFNSKALHAGMLDHVGMEICDIAQIAALNFPKGDPNPKLAEFGFGSVNKEKPVILCIGHNVLAGASAIDYAEANNKDVEICGICCTALDLGRYRTGAKIVGPLSYQIPYIRSGIADIVISDEQCIRVDILENLKKLKTPLIATTDKYVSGLEDLSDENSEVIIEKLMSGEIPGCYLHTLEKLGEVAVKVAVMIKERKINERKRAENHNDGKTQNLNLNLYEGAIKKTSDCINCGLCIKSCPVGVDNRLIIRSINKIFNEKESETNEKAKDEKAKDEKAEENKAESKAQFLFCWEDVSENNVDFIKFLKRWNIESKDIAISKEDNVVRVIDKCTNSDLLAIKIKDNIIVEIKNEKFEFIVREENGKPNIYEEAGKLKNKIINLLRQKEYDITSLAKEIGCSRQYIYNVLEKISKEKNNEISKRAVGKNTYYSLIKGLNEYYKITERVKECVECGNCTRNCPNNIQISDLIIPIKEGKEIGAREISILKNCAMCGLCQEKCPKKINIKEVVRVERERTGIKDELKFLTREEILESIGKCIFCGRCESWCPKQIPIVSVFIEIYKDRLANDKAKISPGRGAIQDVEIRNVGQPIVFGEIPGILAAVGCSIWPNGGKELGEILEEFIKRNFIVVVSGCSAMAAASDYSGTYNLFEKYGGNFGPGNLVNVGSCVSNSHITGAAMKVANIFAKRNLRANFEEIADYILNRVGAVGLVWGAMSEKAVSIGNGVNRLGIPVILGPQGIKYRKELRGDVENPYENNSEIFEYERKNLGLLDRWKVYNTTNGEIFDSEPAPLHLSYAAKTKEEVMILISKLTLRPGDNTRGRSIKLSHYIDIYRKYSGKGKDAFPDDLDKFIRMEGDVPMAMADEVKEFLKSKNWKIRKIVDPTIVRRMANVK
;
A
#
# COMPACT_ATOMS: atom_id res chain seq x y z
N MET A 1 -39.76 -4.93 -36.42
CA MET A 1 -39.51 -4.83 -37.89
C MET A 1 -39.19 -3.37 -38.22
N ALA A 2 -38.14 -3.07 -38.99
CA ALA A 2 -37.81 -1.70 -39.40
C ALA A 2 -37.86 -1.58 -40.93
N ILE A 3 -38.80 -0.79 -41.44
CA ILE A 3 -38.86 -0.41 -42.86
C ILE A 3 -38.23 0.98 -42.97
N LYS A 4 -37.11 1.11 -43.68
CA LYS A 4 -36.48 2.41 -43.97
C LYS A 4 -36.81 2.84 -45.40
N SER A 5 -37.48 3.99 -45.53
CA SER A 5 -37.60 4.76 -46.79
C SER A 5 -37.27 6.23 -46.49
N LYS A 6 -36.84 6.96 -47.53
CA LYS A 6 -36.14 8.27 -47.46
C LYS A 6 -36.78 9.35 -46.57
N ASN A 7 -38.06 9.25 -46.16
CA ASN A 7 -38.74 10.26 -45.33
C ASN A 7 -39.75 9.67 -44.32
N LEU A 8 -39.68 8.39 -43.96
CA LEU A 8 -40.63 7.79 -43.02
C LEU A 8 -39.95 6.76 -42.10
N LYS A 9 -40.01 7.01 -40.79
CA LYS A 9 -39.58 6.06 -39.75
C LYS A 9 -40.82 5.68 -38.95
N ILE A 10 -41.43 4.55 -39.29
CA ILE A 10 -42.49 3.94 -38.48
C ILE A 10 -41.81 2.95 -37.53
N SER A 11 -41.96 3.18 -36.24
CA SER A 11 -41.59 2.24 -35.18
C SER A 11 -42.87 1.53 -34.73
N ILE A 12 -43.09 0.30 -35.19
CA ILE A 12 -44.08 -0.59 -34.58
C ILE A 12 -43.36 -1.24 -33.40
N GLY A 13 -43.91 -1.10 -32.18
CA GLY A 13 -43.35 -1.72 -30.97
C GLY A 13 -43.18 -3.23 -31.13
N GLU A 14 -42.27 -3.82 -30.34
CA GLU A 14 -42.13 -5.27 -30.27
C GLU A 14 -43.50 -5.89 -29.92
N VAL A 15 -43.96 -6.79 -30.77
CA VAL A 15 -45.02 -7.73 -30.42
C VAL A 15 -44.33 -8.77 -29.54
N GLU A 16 -44.56 -8.70 -28.23
CA GLU A 16 -44.09 -9.73 -27.29
C GLU A 16 -44.87 -11.02 -27.57
N GLU A 17 -44.23 -12.01 -28.19
CA GLU A 17 -44.65 -13.40 -27.96
C GLU A 17 -44.29 -13.74 -26.52
N GLU A 18 -45.27 -13.72 -25.62
CA GLU A 18 -45.12 -14.27 -24.27
C GLU A 18 -44.69 -15.75 -24.40
N ARG A 19 -43.40 -16.01 -24.17
CA ARG A 19 -42.85 -17.36 -24.14
C ARG A 19 -43.47 -18.11 -22.97
N GLU A 20 -43.93 -19.35 -23.19
CA GLU A 20 -44.65 -20.11 -22.16
C GLU A 20 -43.81 -20.33 -20.89
N TYR A 21 -44.32 -19.87 -19.75
CA TYR A 21 -43.82 -20.21 -18.43
C TYR A 21 -44.68 -21.28 -17.78
N LYS A 22 -44.04 -22.35 -17.31
CA LYS A 22 -44.69 -23.32 -16.41
C LYS A 22 -44.86 -22.76 -14.98
N GLU A 23 -44.00 -21.83 -14.58
CA GLU A 23 -43.98 -21.24 -13.24
C GLU A 23 -44.74 -19.90 -13.21
N LEU A 24 -45.55 -19.72 -12.17
CA LEU A 24 -46.24 -18.45 -11.92
C LEU A 24 -45.21 -17.33 -11.68
N GLU A 25 -45.52 -16.12 -12.12
CA GLU A 25 -44.67 -14.97 -11.81
C GLU A 25 -44.77 -14.63 -10.32
N GLY A 26 -43.61 -14.40 -9.70
CA GLY A 26 -43.52 -13.93 -8.32
C GLY A 26 -44.00 -12.49 -8.15
N PRO A 27 -44.04 -11.99 -6.90
CA PRO A 27 -44.67 -10.71 -6.57
C PRO A 27 -43.88 -9.47 -7.01
N THR A 28 -42.62 -9.61 -7.42
CA THR A 28 -41.71 -8.47 -7.67
C THR A 28 -40.98 -8.59 -9.02
N PRO A 29 -41.67 -8.57 -10.17
CA PRO A 29 -41.04 -8.53 -11.49
C PRO A 29 -40.52 -7.12 -11.78
N ASN A 30 -39.24 -7.00 -12.17
CA ASN A 30 -38.59 -5.71 -12.46
C ASN A 30 -38.81 -4.66 -11.35
N PRO A 31 -38.49 -4.98 -10.08
CA PRO A 31 -38.86 -4.15 -8.94
C PRO A 31 -38.33 -2.71 -9.10
N ASP A 32 -39.15 -1.72 -8.76
CA ASP A 32 -38.71 -0.35 -8.62
C ASP A 32 -37.92 -0.15 -7.31
N ILE A 33 -37.30 1.01 -7.15
CA ILE A 33 -36.36 1.31 -6.05
C ILE A 33 -36.94 1.16 -4.62
N ALA A 34 -38.27 1.03 -4.49
CA ALA A 34 -38.97 0.87 -3.22
C ALA A 34 -39.71 -0.48 -3.06
N ASP A 35 -39.85 -1.28 -4.12
CA ASP A 35 -40.74 -2.46 -4.10
C ASP A 35 -40.23 -3.58 -3.17
N LEU A 36 -38.92 -3.63 -2.96
CA LEU A 36 -38.25 -4.58 -2.05
C LEU A 36 -37.85 -3.95 -0.71
N ARG A 37 -38.32 -2.72 -0.40
CA ARG A 37 -38.04 -2.01 0.85
C ARG A 37 -38.44 -2.84 2.08
N ASP A 38 -39.54 -3.57 2.00
CA ASP A 38 -40.03 -4.43 3.09
C ASP A 38 -39.09 -5.60 3.40
N TRP A 39 -38.40 -6.13 2.39
CA TRP A 39 -37.35 -7.13 2.60
C TRP A 39 -36.11 -6.49 3.22
N ASP A 40 -35.69 -5.35 2.68
CA ASP A 40 -34.53 -4.61 3.17
C ASP A 40 -34.71 -4.16 4.62
N LEU A 41 -35.94 -3.82 5.02
CA LEU A 41 -36.30 -3.49 6.40
C LEU A 41 -36.10 -4.67 7.35
N LYS A 42 -36.48 -5.89 6.95
CA LYS A 42 -36.25 -7.09 7.75
C LYS A 42 -34.75 -7.38 7.89
N LEU A 43 -33.98 -7.23 6.82
CA LEU A 43 -32.52 -7.38 6.85
C LEU A 43 -31.85 -6.32 7.74
N LEU A 44 -32.13 -5.04 7.52
CA LEU A 44 -31.52 -3.94 8.28
C LEU A 44 -32.05 -3.87 9.71
N ASN A 45 -33.20 -4.47 10.01
CA ASN A 45 -33.62 -4.68 11.39
C ASN A 45 -32.72 -5.67 12.13
N ARG A 46 -32.26 -6.72 11.43
CA ARG A 46 -31.34 -7.72 11.98
C ARG A 46 -29.88 -7.24 11.97
N TYR A 47 -29.48 -6.53 10.92
CA TYR A 47 -28.10 -6.13 10.64
C TYR A 47 -27.99 -4.62 10.55
N LYS A 48 -27.70 -3.97 11.67
CA LYS A 48 -27.69 -2.52 11.77
C LYS A 48 -26.47 -1.91 11.06
N PRO A 49 -26.63 -0.79 10.36
CA PRO A 49 -25.51 -0.04 9.82
C PRO A 49 -24.57 0.45 10.92
N LYS A 50 -23.26 0.21 10.76
CA LYS A 50 -22.21 0.87 11.55
C LYS A 50 -21.40 1.77 10.64
N TYR A 51 -21.46 3.07 10.88
CA TYR A 51 -20.83 4.07 10.02
C TYR A 51 -19.41 4.43 10.44
N TYR A 52 -18.57 4.79 9.45
CA TYR A 52 -17.18 5.21 9.62
C TYR A 52 -16.94 6.57 8.95
N GLY A 53 -16.98 7.64 9.73
CA GLY A 53 -16.83 9.03 9.27
C GLY A 53 -15.38 9.55 9.32
N PHE A 54 -14.52 9.11 8.39
CA PHE A 54 -13.15 9.66 8.27
C PHE A 54 -13.14 11.13 7.85
N ILE A 55 -14.10 11.50 7.00
CA ILE A 55 -14.38 12.86 6.59
C ILE A 55 -15.78 13.17 7.14
N GLN A 56 -15.88 14.18 8.01
CA GLN A 56 -17.13 14.58 8.66
C GLN A 56 -17.67 15.87 8.06
N GLN A 57 -17.58 16.00 6.74
CA GLN A 57 -18.03 17.18 6.00
C GLN A 57 -18.85 16.76 4.78
N CYS A 58 -19.90 17.51 4.48
CA CYS A 58 -20.70 17.34 3.26
C CYS A 58 -20.42 18.47 2.27
N GLN A 59 -20.09 18.10 1.03
CA GLN A 59 -19.78 19.03 -0.07
C GLN A 59 -20.69 18.83 -1.30
N PHE A 60 -21.85 18.19 -1.13
CA PHE A 60 -22.74 17.81 -2.24
C PHE A 60 -23.44 18.99 -2.95
N CYS A 61 -23.42 20.20 -2.40
CA CYS A 61 -24.02 21.38 -3.05
C CYS A 61 -23.36 22.69 -2.60
N ALA A 62 -23.75 23.77 -3.28
CA ALA A 62 -23.24 25.13 -3.06
C ALA A 62 -23.60 25.75 -1.69
N LEU A 63 -24.48 25.11 -0.90
CA LEU A 63 -24.70 25.52 0.50
C LEU A 63 -23.56 25.05 1.43
N GLY A 64 -22.74 24.09 0.99
CA GLY A 64 -21.59 23.58 1.72
C GLY A 64 -20.30 24.39 1.48
N PRO A 65 -19.15 23.94 2.03
CA PRO A 65 -18.99 22.73 2.83
C PRO A 65 -19.73 22.82 4.17
N CYS A 66 -20.54 21.82 4.48
CA CYS A 66 -21.17 21.70 5.79
C CYS A 66 -20.31 20.84 6.70
N ASP A 67 -19.99 21.34 7.90
CA ASP A 67 -19.36 20.55 8.95
C ASP A 67 -20.42 19.72 9.70
N LEU A 68 -20.23 18.41 9.70
CA LEU A 68 -21.14 17.43 10.27
C LEU A 68 -20.59 16.79 11.55
N SER A 69 -19.44 17.24 12.05
CA SER A 69 -18.91 16.73 13.33
C SER A 69 -19.77 17.18 14.51
N ASP A 70 -19.63 16.49 15.64
CA ASP A 70 -20.29 16.84 16.90
C ASP A 70 -21.82 16.92 16.78
N ASN A 71 -22.41 15.99 16.02
CA ASN A 71 -23.85 15.91 15.73
C ASN A 71 -24.43 17.18 15.07
N ARG A 72 -23.59 18.00 14.42
CA ARG A 72 -24.06 19.14 13.63
C ARG A 72 -24.82 18.67 12.39
N LYS A 73 -25.74 19.52 11.95
CA LYS A 73 -26.51 19.32 10.72
C LYS A 73 -25.96 20.22 9.63
N GLY A 74 -25.95 19.73 8.39
CA GLY A 74 -25.72 20.56 7.23
C GLY A 74 -26.86 21.55 7.00
N ALA A 75 -26.65 22.50 6.08
CA ALA A 75 -27.62 23.56 5.80
C ALA A 75 -29.02 23.03 5.41
N CYS A 76 -29.10 21.86 4.77
CA CYS A 76 -30.36 21.19 4.43
C CYS A 76 -30.90 20.24 5.51
N GLY A 77 -30.27 20.17 6.69
CA GLY A 77 -30.66 19.27 7.78
C GLY A 77 -30.00 17.88 7.77
N MET A 78 -29.09 17.62 6.83
CA MET A 78 -28.35 16.35 6.72
C MET A 78 -27.47 16.09 7.96
N THR A 79 -27.53 14.89 8.54
CA THR A 79 -26.62 14.45 9.62
C THR A 79 -25.45 13.65 9.05
N LEU A 80 -24.42 13.37 9.86
CA LEU A 80 -23.27 12.57 9.45
C LEU A 80 -23.67 11.17 8.98
N GLU A 81 -24.53 10.47 9.71
CA GLU A 81 -24.97 9.10 9.42
C GLU A 81 -25.73 9.04 8.09
N ARG A 82 -26.69 9.96 7.90
CA ARG A 82 -27.45 10.08 6.64
C ARG A 82 -26.52 10.41 5.48
N HIS A 83 -25.53 11.27 5.70
CA HIS A 83 -24.55 11.59 4.68
C HIS A 83 -23.67 10.38 4.32
N LEU A 84 -23.19 9.62 5.30
CA LEU A 84 -22.39 8.41 5.09
C LEU A 84 -23.20 7.31 4.39
N ALA A 85 -24.50 7.19 4.71
CA ALA A 85 -25.42 6.31 3.99
C ALA A 85 -25.58 6.76 2.52
N ARG A 86 -25.72 8.06 2.27
CA ARG A 86 -25.77 8.65 0.92
C ARG A 86 -24.48 8.41 0.13
N GLU A 87 -23.31 8.58 0.75
CA GLU A 87 -22.03 8.23 0.12
C GLU A 87 -21.94 6.72 -0.15
N GLY A 88 -22.45 5.87 0.75
CA GLY A 88 -22.56 4.44 0.53
C GLY A 88 -23.42 4.08 -0.70
N LEU A 89 -24.56 4.77 -0.88
CA LEU A 89 -25.38 4.65 -2.10
C LEU A 89 -24.61 5.11 -3.33
N GLN A 90 -23.91 6.24 -3.27
CA GLN A 90 -23.09 6.73 -4.37
C GLN A 90 -22.04 5.70 -4.82
N LEU A 91 -21.33 5.08 -3.87
CA LEU A 91 -20.35 4.02 -4.17
C LEU A 91 -21.03 2.81 -4.82
N ALA A 92 -22.20 2.38 -4.33
CA ALA A 92 -22.94 1.26 -4.91
C ALA A 92 -23.44 1.57 -6.34
N ILE A 93 -23.94 2.79 -6.59
CA ILE A 93 -24.35 3.22 -7.93
C ILE A 93 -23.15 3.22 -8.88
N THR A 94 -22.01 3.80 -8.48
CA THR A 94 -20.79 3.82 -9.32
C THR A 94 -20.35 2.41 -9.71
N GLY A 95 -20.38 1.46 -8.76
CA GLY A 95 -20.07 0.05 -9.03
C GLY A 95 -21.05 -0.59 -10.02
N ALA A 96 -22.35 -0.45 -9.78
CA ALA A 96 -23.39 -1.00 -10.65
C ALA A 96 -23.35 -0.40 -12.07
N SER A 97 -23.14 0.91 -12.18
CA SER A 97 -22.97 1.60 -13.47
C SER A 97 -21.77 1.08 -14.24
N ALA A 98 -20.67 0.72 -13.57
CA ALA A 98 -19.49 0.19 -14.25
C ALA A 98 -19.77 -1.17 -14.90
N HIS A 99 -20.43 -2.10 -14.21
CA HIS A 99 -20.79 -3.38 -14.82
C HIS A 99 -21.91 -3.25 -15.86
N ALA A 100 -22.93 -2.42 -15.62
CA ALA A 100 -24.01 -2.18 -16.57
C ALA A 100 -23.48 -1.54 -17.87
N ALA A 101 -22.61 -0.53 -17.78
CA ALA A 101 -22.03 0.14 -18.95
C ALA A 101 -21.06 -0.77 -19.72
N HIS A 102 -20.33 -1.65 -19.04
CA HIS A 102 -19.57 -2.72 -19.70
C HIS A 102 -20.52 -3.64 -20.46
N GLY A 103 -21.62 -4.07 -19.84
CA GLY A 103 -22.63 -4.91 -20.47
C GLY A 103 -23.25 -4.27 -21.71
N ARG A 104 -23.63 -2.99 -21.63
CA ARG A 104 -24.15 -2.23 -22.77
C ARG A 104 -23.19 -2.23 -23.95
N HIS A 105 -21.96 -1.79 -23.73
CA HIS A 105 -20.94 -1.71 -24.77
C HIS A 105 -20.66 -3.09 -25.40
N LEU A 106 -20.54 -4.11 -24.55
CA LEU A 106 -20.31 -5.48 -25.00
C LEU A 106 -21.48 -6.02 -25.84
N ILE A 107 -22.72 -5.87 -25.37
CA ILE A 107 -23.91 -6.41 -26.05
C ILE A 107 -24.07 -5.75 -27.43
N GLU A 108 -23.90 -4.44 -27.53
CA GLU A 108 -23.97 -3.73 -28.81
C GLU A 108 -22.94 -4.27 -29.80
N ALA A 109 -21.67 -4.40 -29.38
CA ALA A 109 -20.61 -4.93 -30.22
C ALA A 109 -20.82 -6.41 -30.61
N LEU A 110 -21.35 -7.24 -29.70
CA LEU A 110 -21.66 -8.65 -29.97
C LEU A 110 -22.87 -8.80 -30.90
N ILE A 111 -23.88 -7.93 -30.79
CA ILE A 111 -25.03 -7.91 -31.71
C ILE A 111 -24.58 -7.50 -33.11
N GLU A 112 -23.68 -6.51 -33.21
CA GLU A 112 -23.09 -6.12 -34.50
C GLU A 112 -22.29 -7.26 -35.13
N LYS A 113 -21.48 -7.97 -34.33
CA LYS A 113 -20.62 -9.08 -34.81
C LYS A 113 -21.40 -10.36 -35.16
N SER A 114 -22.31 -10.78 -34.28
CA SER A 114 -22.92 -12.11 -34.31
C SER A 114 -24.41 -12.11 -34.64
N GLY A 115 -25.05 -10.93 -34.67
CA GLY A 115 -26.47 -10.75 -34.89
C GLY A 115 -27.31 -10.84 -33.60
N ARG A 116 -28.41 -10.09 -33.58
CA ARG A 116 -29.34 -10.01 -32.43
C ARG A 116 -29.90 -11.36 -31.98
N ASN A 117 -30.15 -12.26 -32.93
CA ASN A 117 -30.76 -13.57 -32.68
C ASN A 117 -29.74 -14.67 -32.33
N PHE A 118 -28.49 -14.31 -32.04
CA PHE A 118 -27.47 -15.29 -31.67
C PHE A 118 -27.88 -16.03 -30.39
N PRO A 119 -27.90 -17.38 -30.37
CA PRO A 119 -28.39 -18.16 -29.23
C PRO A 119 -27.54 -17.99 -27.96
N LEU A 120 -28.20 -17.97 -26.79
CA LEU A 120 -27.56 -18.01 -25.48
C LEU A 120 -27.33 -19.45 -25.03
N ASP A 121 -26.13 -19.94 -25.31
CA ASP A 121 -25.59 -21.18 -24.79
C ASP A 121 -24.54 -20.89 -23.70
N THR A 122 -24.98 -20.95 -22.43
CA THR A 122 -24.26 -20.35 -21.29
C THR A 122 -23.53 -21.36 -20.42
N ALA A 123 -24.02 -22.61 -20.36
CA ALA A 123 -23.39 -23.71 -19.64
C ALA A 123 -23.95 -25.05 -20.10
N GLU A 124 -23.10 -26.07 -20.14
CA GLU A 124 -23.53 -27.45 -20.35
C GLU A 124 -24.30 -27.97 -19.13
N ASN A 125 -25.23 -28.90 -19.37
CA ASN A 125 -26.01 -29.57 -18.31
C ASN A 125 -26.77 -28.60 -17.40
N THR A 126 -27.22 -27.45 -17.93
CA THR A 126 -27.96 -26.42 -17.19
C THR A 126 -29.27 -26.03 -17.88
N GLU A 127 -30.37 -26.11 -17.13
CA GLU A 127 -31.67 -25.58 -17.51
C GLU A 127 -31.85 -24.14 -17.00
N VAL A 128 -31.33 -23.84 -15.80
CA VAL A 128 -31.38 -22.50 -15.20
C VAL A 128 -30.17 -21.68 -15.65
N LYS A 129 -30.24 -21.13 -16.87
CA LYS A 129 -29.16 -20.40 -17.54
C LYS A 129 -28.83 -19.03 -16.94
N SER A 130 -29.83 -18.35 -16.37
CA SER A 130 -29.78 -16.91 -15.99
C SER A 130 -30.51 -16.64 -14.67
N PRO A 131 -30.03 -17.19 -13.55
CA PRO A 131 -30.75 -17.12 -12.29
C PRO A 131 -30.97 -15.69 -11.77
N ASN A 132 -30.03 -14.76 -11.94
CA ASN A 132 -30.20 -13.38 -11.47
C ASN A 132 -31.27 -12.64 -12.30
N ILE A 133 -31.25 -12.76 -13.64
CA ILE A 133 -32.27 -12.13 -14.49
C ILE A 133 -33.64 -12.75 -14.25
N GLN A 134 -33.74 -14.08 -14.12
CA GLN A 134 -35.03 -14.73 -13.81
C GLN A 134 -35.56 -14.31 -12.44
N LEU A 135 -34.69 -14.18 -11.44
CA LEU A 135 -35.08 -13.76 -10.10
C LEU A 135 -35.60 -12.33 -10.03
N VAL A 136 -34.94 -11.41 -10.74
CA VAL A 136 -35.23 -9.97 -10.65
C VAL A 136 -36.23 -9.53 -11.70
N CYS A 137 -36.01 -9.92 -12.95
CA CYS A 137 -36.80 -9.44 -14.09
C CYS A 137 -37.97 -10.36 -14.47
N GLY A 138 -37.95 -11.62 -14.04
CA GLY A 138 -39.06 -12.56 -14.28
C GLY A 138 -39.11 -13.16 -15.68
N TYR A 139 -38.09 -12.93 -16.53
CA TYR A 139 -38.05 -13.47 -17.90
C TYR A 139 -36.82 -14.34 -18.18
N LYS A 140 -36.84 -15.10 -19.29
CA LYS A 140 -35.88 -16.11 -19.75
C LYS A 140 -35.36 -15.67 -21.10
N GLN A 141 -34.06 -15.76 -21.25
CA GLN A 141 -33.33 -15.25 -22.41
C GLN A 141 -32.85 -16.45 -23.22
N GLU A 142 -33.09 -16.41 -24.52
CA GLU A 142 -32.63 -17.41 -25.49
C GLU A 142 -31.67 -16.80 -26.50
N THR A 143 -31.67 -15.47 -26.66
CA THR A 143 -30.78 -14.76 -27.59
C THR A 143 -30.06 -13.60 -26.94
N ILE A 144 -28.92 -13.18 -27.51
CA ILE A 144 -28.19 -11.99 -27.04
C ILE A 144 -29.08 -10.74 -27.05
N GLY A 145 -29.96 -10.59 -28.05
CA GLY A 145 -30.92 -9.49 -28.14
C GLY A 145 -31.90 -9.42 -26.97
N ASP A 146 -32.26 -10.56 -26.37
CA ASP A 146 -33.15 -10.59 -25.21
C ASP A 146 -32.52 -9.89 -23.98
N LEU A 147 -31.19 -9.82 -23.91
CA LEU A 147 -30.46 -9.25 -22.77
C LEU A 147 -30.58 -7.73 -22.68
N GLU A 148 -30.87 -7.04 -23.79
CA GLU A 148 -31.07 -5.59 -23.78
C GLU A 148 -32.23 -5.18 -22.89
N ARG A 149 -33.27 -6.02 -22.75
CA ARG A 149 -34.41 -5.77 -21.85
C ARG A 149 -33.93 -5.57 -20.41
N GLY A 150 -33.00 -6.42 -19.96
CA GLY A 150 -32.42 -6.35 -18.62
C GLY A 150 -31.55 -5.11 -18.44
N LEU A 151 -30.73 -4.78 -19.44
CA LEU A 151 -29.91 -3.56 -19.40
C LEU A 151 -30.75 -2.28 -19.37
N ASN A 152 -31.80 -2.20 -20.21
CA ASN A 152 -32.71 -1.04 -20.22
C ASN A 152 -33.36 -0.83 -18.85
N TYR A 153 -33.77 -1.92 -18.18
CA TYR A 153 -34.29 -1.86 -16.82
C TYR A 153 -33.23 -1.36 -15.83
N ILE A 154 -32.02 -1.92 -15.85
CA ILE A 154 -30.92 -1.54 -14.96
C ILE A 154 -30.56 -0.06 -15.13
N GLU A 155 -30.40 0.41 -16.36
CA GLU A 155 -30.04 1.80 -16.68
C GLU A 155 -31.11 2.79 -16.19
N GLY A 156 -32.39 2.45 -16.37
CA GLY A 156 -33.50 3.23 -15.83
C GLY A 156 -33.48 3.28 -14.29
N GLN A 157 -33.20 2.15 -13.64
CA GLN A 157 -33.12 2.08 -12.17
C GLN A 157 -31.90 2.82 -11.60
N ILE A 158 -30.74 2.71 -12.24
CA ILE A 158 -29.53 3.46 -11.88
C ILE A 158 -29.79 4.97 -11.97
N THR A 159 -30.50 5.42 -13.00
CA THR A 159 -30.88 6.83 -13.15
C THR A 159 -31.77 7.30 -12.00
N LYS A 160 -32.76 6.50 -11.60
CA LYS A 160 -33.60 6.78 -10.42
C LYS A 160 -32.77 6.84 -9.15
N LEU A 161 -31.88 5.88 -8.91
CA LEU A 161 -31.00 5.86 -7.74
C LEU A 161 -30.07 7.08 -7.67
N ALA A 162 -29.48 7.47 -8.81
CA ALA A 162 -28.65 8.67 -8.90
C ALA A 162 -29.44 9.94 -8.56
N SER A 163 -30.71 10.01 -8.97
CA SER A 163 -31.57 11.15 -8.61
C SER A 163 -31.77 11.28 -7.09
N CYS A 164 -31.75 10.16 -6.35
CA CYS A 164 -31.86 10.17 -4.89
C CYS A 164 -30.65 10.81 -4.17
N LEU A 165 -29.50 10.93 -4.84
CA LEU A 165 -28.32 11.62 -4.28
C LEU A 165 -28.48 13.14 -4.26
N ASN A 166 -29.41 13.68 -5.05
CA ASN A 166 -29.65 15.11 -5.15
C ASN A 166 -30.09 15.71 -3.81
N VAL A 167 -29.73 16.97 -3.58
CA VAL A 167 -30.09 17.68 -2.34
C VAL A 167 -31.60 17.79 -2.21
N GLY A 168 -32.11 17.46 -1.01
CA GLY A 168 -33.53 17.55 -0.69
C GLY A 168 -34.38 16.37 -1.19
N THR A 169 -33.77 15.25 -1.61
CA THR A 169 -34.51 14.08 -2.11
C THR A 169 -34.73 13.03 -1.01
N GLU A 170 -33.73 12.19 -0.72
CA GLU A 170 -33.81 11.20 0.36
C GLU A 170 -33.28 11.79 1.68
N SER A 171 -33.93 11.45 2.79
CA SER A 171 -33.66 11.99 4.13
C SER A 171 -33.45 10.91 5.20
N SER A 172 -33.74 9.65 4.87
CA SER A 172 -33.63 8.49 5.73
C SER A 172 -32.35 7.71 5.43
N ASP A 173 -31.52 7.47 6.45
CA ASP A 173 -30.33 6.64 6.30
C ASP A 173 -30.71 5.18 6.03
N PHE A 174 -31.81 4.69 6.62
CA PHE A 174 -32.39 3.40 6.26
C PHE A 174 -32.67 3.30 4.76
N ASP A 175 -33.35 4.29 4.19
CA ASP A 175 -33.75 4.25 2.78
C ASP A 175 -32.57 4.41 1.83
N PHE A 176 -31.52 5.17 2.21
CA PHE A 176 -30.25 5.15 1.48
C PHE A 176 -29.61 3.76 1.49
N ASN A 177 -29.67 3.03 2.61
CA ASN A 177 -29.15 1.67 2.69
C ASN A 177 -29.97 0.68 1.86
N SER A 178 -31.30 0.73 1.90
CA SER A 178 -32.18 -0.08 1.04
C SER A 178 -31.91 0.19 -0.44
N LYS A 179 -31.77 1.46 -0.84
CA LYS A 179 -31.39 1.84 -2.21
C LYS A 179 -30.00 1.34 -2.61
N ALA A 180 -29.05 1.28 -1.68
CA ALA A 180 -27.72 0.71 -1.95
C ALA A 180 -27.78 -0.82 -2.16
N LEU A 181 -28.63 -1.52 -1.39
CA LEU A 181 -28.94 -2.94 -1.61
C LEU A 181 -29.60 -3.14 -2.99
N HIS A 182 -30.49 -2.24 -3.38
CA HIS A 182 -31.09 -2.24 -4.73
C HIS A 182 -30.07 -2.08 -5.84
N ALA A 183 -29.16 -1.11 -5.72
CA ALA A 183 -28.05 -0.95 -6.66
C ALA A 183 -27.23 -2.24 -6.80
N GLY A 184 -26.94 -2.91 -5.68
CA GLY A 184 -26.22 -4.19 -5.68
C GLY A 184 -26.99 -5.34 -6.34
N MET A 185 -28.31 -5.42 -6.17
CA MET A 185 -29.13 -6.41 -6.88
C MET A 185 -29.05 -6.19 -8.41
N LEU A 186 -29.21 -4.94 -8.86
CA LEU A 186 -29.10 -4.59 -10.28
C LEU A 186 -27.72 -4.93 -10.84
N ASP A 187 -26.67 -4.69 -10.04
CA ASP A 187 -25.29 -5.01 -10.41
C ASP A 187 -25.11 -6.50 -10.77
N HIS A 188 -25.70 -7.40 -9.99
CA HIS A 188 -25.63 -8.83 -10.27
C HIS A 188 -26.39 -9.24 -11.54
N VAL A 189 -27.49 -8.56 -11.88
CA VAL A 189 -28.19 -8.75 -13.16
C VAL A 189 -27.30 -8.27 -14.32
N GLY A 190 -26.68 -7.09 -14.19
CA GLY A 190 -25.77 -6.55 -15.21
C GLY A 190 -24.55 -7.44 -15.43
N MET A 191 -23.94 -7.89 -14.34
CA MET A 191 -22.83 -8.85 -14.36
C MET A 191 -23.22 -10.18 -15.04
N GLU A 192 -24.42 -10.71 -14.77
CA GLU A 192 -24.91 -11.94 -15.43
C GLU A 192 -25.06 -11.73 -16.93
N ILE A 193 -25.69 -10.62 -17.35
CA ILE A 193 -25.84 -10.24 -18.76
C ILE A 193 -24.49 -10.19 -19.47
N CYS A 194 -23.50 -9.53 -18.88
CA CYS A 194 -22.15 -9.43 -19.45
C CYS A 194 -21.56 -10.82 -19.72
N ASP A 195 -21.49 -11.65 -18.67
CA ASP A 195 -20.72 -12.88 -18.74
C ASP A 195 -21.41 -13.94 -19.61
N ILE A 196 -22.74 -14.07 -19.55
CA ILE A 196 -23.45 -15.04 -20.38
C ILE A 196 -23.40 -14.69 -21.87
N ALA A 197 -23.39 -13.40 -22.21
CA ALA A 197 -23.22 -12.96 -23.60
C ALA A 197 -21.82 -13.28 -24.12
N GLN A 198 -20.78 -13.05 -23.32
CA GLN A 198 -19.41 -13.42 -23.68
C GLN A 198 -19.26 -14.93 -23.83
N ILE A 199 -19.82 -15.71 -22.91
CA ILE A 199 -19.77 -17.18 -23.00
C ILE A 199 -20.37 -17.67 -24.31
N ALA A 200 -21.57 -17.21 -24.63
CA ALA A 200 -22.27 -17.61 -25.84
C ALA A 200 -21.52 -17.15 -27.11
N ALA A 201 -21.22 -15.85 -27.22
CA ALA A 201 -20.74 -15.25 -28.46
C ALA A 201 -19.24 -15.44 -28.73
N LEU A 202 -18.44 -15.57 -27.68
CA LEU A 202 -16.97 -15.69 -27.77
C LEU A 202 -16.48 -17.11 -27.48
N ASN A 203 -17.42 -18.06 -27.31
CA ASN A 203 -17.14 -19.47 -27.04
C ASN A 203 -16.23 -19.69 -25.82
N PHE A 204 -16.50 -18.98 -24.72
CA PHE A 204 -15.79 -19.23 -23.46
C PHE A 204 -16.20 -20.59 -22.86
N PRO A 205 -15.46 -21.11 -21.86
CA PRO A 205 -15.84 -22.33 -21.17
C PRO A 205 -17.29 -22.28 -20.65
N LYS A 206 -18.05 -23.33 -20.93
CA LYS A 206 -19.49 -23.47 -20.63
C LYS A 206 -19.73 -24.26 -19.34
N GLY A 207 -19.15 -23.78 -18.25
CA GLY A 207 -19.24 -24.45 -16.96
C GLY A 207 -18.39 -25.72 -16.90
N ASP A 208 -17.31 -25.86 -17.69
CA ASP A 208 -16.39 -27.00 -17.57
C ASP A 208 -15.67 -26.97 -16.21
N PRO A 209 -15.76 -28.01 -15.36
CA PRO A 209 -15.05 -28.02 -14.07
C PRO A 209 -13.53 -28.09 -14.19
N ASN A 210 -12.97 -28.53 -15.31
CA ASN A 210 -11.53 -28.65 -15.50
C ASN A 210 -11.09 -28.03 -16.84
N PRO A 211 -11.30 -26.72 -17.04
CA PRO A 211 -10.90 -26.07 -18.27
C PRO A 211 -9.37 -26.12 -18.38
N LYS A 212 -8.86 -26.14 -19.62
CA LYS A 212 -7.42 -26.08 -19.86
C LYS A 212 -6.82 -24.86 -19.15
N LEU A 213 -5.86 -25.11 -18.27
CA LEU A 213 -5.20 -24.06 -17.51
C LEU A 213 -4.40 -23.14 -18.45
N ALA A 214 -4.54 -21.84 -18.23
CA ALA A 214 -3.77 -20.79 -18.89
C ALA A 214 -2.46 -20.53 -18.12
N GLU A 215 -1.46 -19.99 -18.81
CA GLU A 215 -0.21 -19.58 -18.17
C GLU A 215 -0.38 -18.25 -17.43
N PHE A 216 0.25 -18.16 -16.26
CA PHE A 216 0.14 -17.05 -15.33
C PHE A 216 1.50 -16.48 -14.91
N GLY A 217 1.56 -15.17 -14.70
CA GLY A 217 2.66 -14.47 -14.05
C GLY A 217 3.60 -13.75 -15.02
N PHE A 218 4.43 -12.85 -14.50
CA PHE A 218 5.39 -12.05 -15.27
C PHE A 218 6.30 -12.92 -16.15
N GLY A 219 6.82 -14.01 -15.60
CA GLY A 219 7.77 -14.89 -16.26
C GLY A 219 7.15 -15.77 -17.35
N SER A 220 5.82 -15.84 -17.45
CA SER A 220 5.13 -16.62 -18.49
C SER A 220 5.20 -15.97 -19.88
N VAL A 221 5.42 -14.65 -19.93
CA VAL A 221 5.46 -13.91 -21.19
C VAL A 221 6.81 -14.08 -21.87
N ASN A 222 6.80 -14.51 -23.14
CA ASN A 222 8.02 -14.59 -23.94
C ASN A 222 8.45 -13.20 -24.44
N LYS A 223 9.29 -12.54 -23.66
CA LYS A 223 9.84 -11.23 -23.98
C LYS A 223 10.74 -11.17 -25.23
N GLU A 224 11.05 -12.28 -25.90
CA GLU A 224 11.79 -12.26 -27.18
C GLU A 224 10.86 -12.00 -28.38
N LYS A 225 9.56 -12.25 -28.22
CA LYS A 225 8.53 -11.91 -29.21
C LYS A 225 8.06 -10.46 -29.03
N PRO A 226 7.36 -9.88 -30.02
CA PRO A 226 6.61 -8.64 -29.83
C PRO A 226 5.53 -8.83 -28.76
N VAL A 227 5.44 -7.91 -27.79
CA VAL A 227 4.51 -8.05 -26.66
C VAL A 227 3.44 -6.96 -26.69
N ILE A 228 2.17 -7.40 -26.73
CA ILE A 228 0.97 -6.56 -26.63
C ILE A 228 0.35 -6.78 -25.26
N LEU A 229 0.31 -5.73 -24.45
CA LEU A 229 -0.29 -5.76 -23.11
C LEU A 229 -1.70 -5.16 -23.13
N CYS A 230 -2.70 -5.93 -22.73
CA CYS A 230 -4.08 -5.47 -22.53
C CYS A 230 -4.33 -5.17 -21.04
N ILE A 231 -4.90 -4.00 -20.72
CA ILE A 231 -5.23 -3.62 -19.34
C ILE A 231 -6.69 -3.21 -19.24
N GLY A 232 -7.42 -3.92 -18.38
CA GLY A 232 -8.75 -3.54 -17.89
C GLY A 232 -9.78 -4.67 -17.88
N HIS A 233 -10.91 -4.57 -18.59
CA HIS A 233 -12.10 -5.43 -18.42
C HIS A 233 -12.79 -5.94 -19.70
N ASN A 234 -12.88 -5.15 -20.76
CA ASN A 234 -13.60 -5.53 -21.97
C ASN A 234 -12.68 -6.31 -22.92
N VAL A 235 -12.92 -7.61 -23.01
CA VAL A 235 -12.11 -8.56 -23.77
C VAL A 235 -12.04 -8.27 -25.28
N LEU A 236 -13.04 -7.57 -25.85
CA LEU A 236 -13.17 -7.44 -27.32
C LEU A 236 -11.95 -6.78 -27.98
N ALA A 237 -11.36 -5.78 -27.32
CA ALA A 237 -10.17 -5.11 -27.85
C ALA A 237 -8.98 -6.08 -27.95
N GLY A 238 -8.66 -6.80 -26.89
CA GLY A 238 -7.58 -7.80 -26.92
C GLY A 238 -7.90 -9.00 -27.83
N ALA A 239 -9.17 -9.43 -27.88
CA ALA A 239 -9.61 -10.50 -28.78
C ALA A 239 -9.41 -10.14 -30.26
N SER A 240 -9.66 -8.88 -30.64
CA SER A 240 -9.41 -8.42 -32.02
C SER A 240 -7.93 -8.47 -32.41
N ALA A 241 -7.01 -8.18 -31.47
CA ALA A 241 -5.58 -8.32 -31.71
C ALA A 241 -5.17 -9.80 -31.87
N ILE A 242 -5.80 -10.70 -31.10
CA ILE A 242 -5.59 -12.15 -31.25
C ILE A 242 -6.07 -12.61 -32.63
N ASP A 243 -7.32 -12.28 -32.99
CA ASP A 243 -7.93 -12.66 -34.27
C ASP A 243 -7.09 -12.16 -35.45
N TYR A 244 -6.62 -10.91 -35.41
CA TYR A 244 -5.75 -10.36 -36.45
C TYR A 244 -4.41 -11.08 -36.54
N ALA A 245 -3.76 -11.36 -35.40
CA ALA A 245 -2.48 -12.06 -35.36
C ALA A 245 -2.59 -13.49 -35.92
N GLU A 246 -3.64 -14.23 -35.53
CA GLU A 246 -3.93 -15.58 -36.03
C GLU A 246 -4.20 -15.56 -37.54
N ALA A 247 -5.08 -14.67 -38.01
CA ALA A 247 -5.44 -14.56 -39.43
C ALA A 247 -4.25 -14.18 -40.33
N ASN A 248 -3.26 -13.45 -39.79
CA ASN A 248 -2.09 -12.97 -40.54
C ASN A 248 -0.79 -13.72 -40.20
N ASN A 249 -0.87 -14.84 -39.47
CA ASN A 249 0.28 -15.67 -39.04
C ASN A 249 1.40 -14.84 -38.38
N LYS A 250 1.02 -13.91 -37.49
CA LYS A 250 1.98 -13.08 -36.74
C LYS A 250 2.28 -13.73 -35.40
N ASP A 251 3.56 -13.98 -35.14
CA ASP A 251 4.02 -14.54 -33.87
C ASP A 251 4.22 -13.43 -32.83
N VAL A 252 3.16 -13.12 -32.08
CA VAL A 252 3.14 -12.09 -31.03
C VAL A 252 2.67 -12.67 -29.69
N GLU A 253 3.16 -12.11 -28.59
CA GLU A 253 2.65 -12.42 -27.26
C GLU A 253 1.56 -11.41 -26.89
N ILE A 254 0.34 -11.91 -26.67
CA ILE A 254 -0.78 -11.11 -26.17
C ILE A 254 -1.02 -11.52 -24.72
N CYS A 255 -0.92 -10.53 -23.83
CA CYS A 255 -1.01 -10.74 -22.40
C CYS A 255 -1.92 -9.70 -21.74
N GLY A 256 -2.46 -10.03 -20.58
CA GLY A 256 -3.44 -9.16 -19.90
C GLY A 256 -3.14 -8.91 -18.42
N ILE A 257 -3.59 -7.77 -17.92
CA ILE A 257 -3.69 -7.44 -16.48
C ILE A 257 -5.15 -7.10 -16.14
N CYS A 258 -5.58 -7.47 -14.92
CA CYS A 258 -6.97 -7.33 -14.44
C CYS A 258 -7.97 -8.28 -15.14
N CYS A 259 -9.27 -7.94 -15.12
CA CYS A 259 -10.34 -8.85 -15.49
C CYS A 259 -10.30 -9.23 -16.99
N THR A 260 -9.86 -8.34 -17.89
CA THR A 260 -9.60 -8.68 -19.30
C THR A 260 -8.57 -9.78 -19.47
N ALA A 261 -7.62 -9.96 -18.54
CA ALA A 261 -6.63 -11.02 -18.64
C ALA A 261 -7.26 -12.40 -18.56
N LEU A 262 -8.17 -12.57 -17.59
CA LEU A 262 -8.92 -13.81 -17.41
C LEU A 262 -9.79 -14.08 -18.64
N ASP A 263 -10.49 -13.06 -19.13
CA ASP A 263 -11.37 -13.21 -20.29
C ASP A 263 -10.59 -13.48 -21.59
N LEU A 264 -9.39 -12.93 -21.77
CA LEU A 264 -8.49 -13.33 -22.87
C LEU A 264 -8.06 -14.80 -22.74
N GLY A 265 -7.75 -15.25 -21.52
CA GLY A 265 -7.46 -16.66 -21.24
C GLY A 265 -8.65 -17.59 -21.50
N ARG A 266 -9.89 -17.10 -21.30
CA ARG A 266 -11.14 -17.81 -21.65
C ARG A 266 -11.36 -17.84 -23.16
N TYR A 267 -11.01 -16.77 -23.87
CA TYR A 267 -11.12 -16.67 -25.33
C TYR A 267 -10.12 -17.58 -26.06
N ARG A 268 -8.85 -17.53 -25.66
CA ARG A 268 -7.75 -18.33 -26.19
C ARG A 268 -6.76 -18.64 -25.08
N THR A 269 -6.61 -19.93 -24.77
CA THR A 269 -5.66 -20.40 -23.74
C THR A 269 -4.17 -20.09 -24.03
N GLY A 270 -3.85 -19.66 -25.26
CA GLY A 270 -2.52 -19.18 -25.62
C GLY A 270 -2.19 -17.78 -25.06
N ALA A 271 -3.20 -16.95 -24.79
CA ALA A 271 -3.01 -15.62 -24.20
C ALA A 271 -2.50 -15.73 -22.74
N LYS A 272 -1.57 -14.86 -22.35
CA LYS A 272 -0.93 -14.91 -21.03
C LYS A 272 -1.65 -14.05 -20.01
N ILE A 273 -1.80 -14.56 -18.79
CA ILE A 273 -2.36 -13.78 -17.68
C ILE A 273 -1.19 -13.23 -16.86
N VAL A 274 -0.90 -11.94 -16.98
CA VAL A 274 0.24 -11.33 -16.27
C VAL A 274 -0.01 -11.26 -14.77
N GLY A 275 -1.21 -10.80 -14.36
CA GLY A 275 -1.58 -10.75 -12.96
C GLY A 275 -2.63 -9.68 -12.58
N PRO A 276 -2.78 -9.41 -11.27
CA PRO A 276 -3.82 -8.52 -10.75
C PRO A 276 -3.50 -7.04 -10.94
N LEU A 277 -4.42 -6.16 -10.53
CA LEU A 277 -4.30 -4.69 -10.58
C LEU A 277 -2.93 -4.14 -10.11
N SER A 278 -2.38 -4.70 -9.03
CA SER A 278 -1.10 -4.26 -8.46
C SER A 278 0.11 -4.48 -9.38
N TYR A 279 -0.04 -5.28 -10.43
CA TYR A 279 1.03 -5.61 -11.38
C TYR A 279 1.21 -4.56 -12.49
N GLN A 280 0.25 -3.64 -12.68
CA GLN A 280 0.28 -2.68 -13.79
C GLN A 280 1.57 -1.86 -13.85
N ILE A 281 1.93 -1.14 -12.76
CA ILE A 281 3.13 -0.30 -12.76
C ILE A 281 4.42 -1.13 -12.85
N PRO A 282 4.61 -2.21 -12.07
CA PRO A 282 5.77 -3.06 -12.23
C PRO A 282 5.96 -3.60 -13.64
N TYR A 283 4.87 -3.99 -14.31
CA TYR A 283 4.95 -4.55 -15.66
C TYR A 283 5.23 -3.46 -16.70
N ILE A 284 4.53 -2.33 -16.63
CA ILE A 284 4.79 -1.19 -17.53
C ILE A 284 6.25 -0.75 -17.39
N ARG A 285 6.71 -0.47 -16.17
CA ARG A 285 8.07 0.04 -15.92
C ARG A 285 9.17 -0.97 -16.25
N SER A 286 8.82 -2.25 -16.39
CA SER A 286 9.77 -3.28 -16.83
C SER A 286 10.22 -3.11 -18.28
N GLY A 287 9.48 -2.36 -19.11
CA GLY A 287 9.78 -2.14 -20.52
C GLY A 287 9.52 -3.36 -21.42
N ILE A 288 8.86 -4.40 -20.89
CA ILE A 288 8.55 -5.64 -21.63
C ILE A 288 7.52 -5.39 -22.73
N ALA A 289 6.49 -4.58 -22.46
CA ALA A 289 5.44 -4.27 -23.44
C ALA A 289 5.99 -3.40 -24.58
N ASP A 290 5.73 -3.81 -25.81
CA ASP A 290 6.03 -3.04 -27.02
C ASP A 290 4.89 -2.09 -27.37
N ILE A 291 3.66 -2.45 -27.02
CA ILE A 291 2.48 -1.59 -27.07
C ILE A 291 1.50 -1.97 -25.94
N VAL A 292 0.70 -1.00 -25.49
CA VAL A 292 -0.36 -1.22 -24.50
C VAL A 292 -1.72 -0.88 -25.10
N ILE A 293 -2.70 -1.75 -24.88
CA ILE A 293 -4.13 -1.53 -25.16
C ILE A 293 -4.84 -1.34 -23.82
N SER A 294 -5.60 -0.26 -23.68
CA SER A 294 -6.41 0.04 -22.50
C SER A 294 -7.89 0.15 -22.86
N ASP A 295 -8.76 -0.45 -22.05
CA ASP A 295 -10.21 -0.39 -22.22
C ASP A 295 -10.91 0.55 -21.22
N GLU A 296 -11.50 0.02 -20.15
CA GLU A 296 -12.17 0.72 -19.08
C GLU A 296 -11.94 0.02 -17.71
N GLN A 297 -12.06 0.81 -16.65
CA GLN A 297 -12.12 0.39 -15.24
C GLN A 297 -10.83 -0.25 -14.68
N CYS A 298 -10.48 0.15 -13.45
CA CYS A 298 -9.23 -0.27 -12.76
C CYS A 298 -7.95 -0.04 -13.58
N ILE A 299 -7.98 0.81 -14.60
CA ILE A 299 -6.80 1.27 -15.32
C ILE A 299 -6.23 2.43 -14.54
N ARG A 300 -4.93 2.42 -14.29
CA ARG A 300 -4.32 3.57 -13.62
C ARG A 300 -4.33 4.80 -14.53
N VAL A 301 -4.69 5.94 -13.96
CA VAL A 301 -4.75 7.21 -14.70
C VAL A 301 -3.37 7.74 -15.12
N ASP A 302 -2.28 7.22 -14.54
CA ASP A 302 -0.90 7.59 -14.84
C ASP A 302 -0.19 6.62 -15.81
N ILE A 303 -0.90 5.67 -16.46
CA ILE A 303 -0.24 4.74 -17.40
C ILE A 303 0.41 5.49 -18.58
N LEU A 304 -0.26 6.48 -19.17
CA LEU A 304 0.28 7.23 -20.31
C LEU A 304 1.56 7.99 -19.93
N GLU A 305 1.64 8.53 -18.71
CA GLU A 305 2.85 9.17 -18.20
C GLU A 305 4.02 8.19 -18.11
N ASN A 306 3.77 6.98 -17.59
CA ASN A 306 4.80 5.96 -17.47
C ASN A 306 5.24 5.41 -18.85
N LEU A 307 4.30 5.23 -19.77
CA LEU A 307 4.54 4.74 -21.12
C LEU A 307 5.32 5.73 -21.98
N LYS A 308 5.05 7.04 -21.84
CA LYS A 308 5.84 8.10 -22.49
C LYS A 308 7.32 8.04 -22.14
N LYS A 309 7.66 7.76 -20.87
CA LYS A 309 9.06 7.62 -20.42
C LYS A 309 9.77 6.43 -21.08
N LEU A 310 9.01 5.44 -21.53
CA LEU A 310 9.50 4.22 -22.18
C LEU A 310 9.44 4.28 -23.71
N LYS A 311 8.80 5.31 -24.28
CA LYS A 311 8.45 5.39 -25.70
C LYS A 311 7.62 4.18 -26.17
N THR A 312 6.77 3.66 -25.29
CA THR A 312 5.81 2.59 -25.59
C THR A 312 4.45 3.25 -25.91
N PRO A 313 3.83 3.01 -27.07
CA PRO A 313 2.56 3.63 -27.39
C PRO A 313 1.38 3.04 -26.59
N LEU A 314 0.35 3.87 -26.39
CA LEU A 314 -0.93 3.48 -25.79
C LEU A 314 -2.06 3.56 -26.81
N ILE A 315 -2.88 2.51 -26.93
CA ILE A 315 -4.16 2.54 -27.64
C ILE A 315 -5.29 2.53 -26.60
N ALA A 316 -5.98 3.65 -26.49
CA ALA A 316 -7.24 3.75 -25.77
C ALA A 316 -8.39 3.25 -26.65
N THR A 317 -9.36 2.54 -26.07
CA THR A 317 -10.38 1.83 -26.86
C THR A 317 -11.82 2.18 -26.50
N THR A 318 -12.04 2.83 -25.35
CA THR A 318 -13.37 3.22 -24.89
C THR A 318 -13.44 4.72 -24.65
N ASP A 319 -14.63 5.29 -24.85
CA ASP A 319 -14.97 6.67 -24.51
C ASP A 319 -14.86 6.95 -22.99
N LYS A 320 -14.93 5.91 -22.16
CA LYS A 320 -14.75 5.96 -20.70
C LYS A 320 -13.28 6.17 -20.28
N TYR A 321 -12.32 5.84 -21.15
CA TYR A 321 -10.89 6.07 -20.93
C TYR A 321 -10.18 6.48 -22.22
N VAL A 322 -10.32 7.75 -22.62
CA VAL A 322 -9.64 8.31 -23.81
C VAL A 322 -8.23 8.81 -23.49
N SER A 323 -7.96 9.17 -22.23
CA SER A 323 -6.68 9.72 -21.75
C SER A 323 -6.19 10.99 -22.50
N GLY A 324 -7.09 11.73 -23.16
CA GLY A 324 -6.75 12.93 -23.94
C GLY A 324 -5.95 12.62 -25.21
N LEU A 325 -6.00 11.38 -25.71
CA LEU A 325 -5.37 10.96 -26.95
C LEU A 325 -6.21 11.42 -28.16
N GLU A 326 -5.54 11.62 -29.31
CA GLU A 326 -6.19 11.95 -30.58
C GLU A 326 -7.06 10.77 -31.04
N ASP A 327 -8.29 11.06 -31.45
CA ASP A 327 -9.18 10.06 -32.07
C ASP A 327 -8.77 9.86 -33.53
N LEU A 328 -8.31 8.65 -33.83
CA LEU A 328 -7.86 8.26 -35.17
C LEU A 328 -8.70 7.11 -35.72
N SER A 329 -9.91 6.90 -35.18
CA SER A 329 -10.77 5.78 -35.54
C SER A 329 -11.20 5.79 -37.00
N ASP A 330 -11.23 6.96 -37.65
CA ASP A 330 -11.54 7.15 -39.08
C ASP A 330 -10.29 7.26 -39.97
N GLU A 331 -9.10 7.43 -39.38
CA GLU A 331 -7.85 7.61 -40.14
C GLU A 331 -7.34 6.28 -40.71
N ASN A 332 -6.56 6.34 -41.79
CA ASN A 332 -5.94 5.16 -42.39
C ASN A 332 -4.90 4.51 -41.45
N SER A 333 -4.91 3.17 -41.37
CA SER A 333 -4.05 2.38 -40.48
C SER A 333 -2.56 2.68 -40.66
N GLU A 334 -2.09 2.85 -41.90
CA GLU A 334 -0.68 3.16 -42.20
C GLU A 334 -0.25 4.51 -41.63
N VAL A 335 -1.11 5.54 -41.72
CA VAL A 335 -0.85 6.88 -41.16
C VAL A 335 -0.75 6.81 -39.63
N ILE A 336 -1.65 6.07 -38.99
CA ILE A 336 -1.64 5.88 -37.54
C ILE A 336 -0.33 5.21 -37.10
N ILE A 337 0.06 4.14 -37.79
CA ILE A 337 1.31 3.40 -37.52
C ILE A 337 2.51 4.33 -37.67
N GLU A 338 2.57 5.16 -38.72
CA GLU A 338 3.66 6.11 -38.94
C GLU A 338 3.77 7.11 -37.78
N LYS A 339 2.66 7.74 -37.37
CA LYS A 339 2.62 8.69 -36.24
C LYS A 339 3.08 8.05 -34.92
N LEU A 340 2.68 6.80 -34.65
CA LEU A 340 3.08 6.08 -33.43
C LEU A 340 4.57 5.67 -33.48
N MET A 341 5.04 5.22 -34.64
CA MET A 341 6.43 4.76 -34.80
C MET A 341 7.43 5.91 -34.77
N SER A 342 7.08 7.07 -35.34
CA SER A 342 7.89 8.30 -35.30
C SER A 342 7.96 8.92 -33.90
N GLY A 343 6.97 8.61 -33.05
CA GLY A 343 6.81 9.22 -31.73
C GLY A 343 6.18 10.61 -31.78
N GLU A 344 5.59 11.01 -32.92
CA GLU A 344 4.80 12.23 -33.05
C GLU A 344 3.67 12.25 -32.02
N ILE A 345 2.97 11.12 -31.88
CA ILE A 345 1.95 10.92 -30.87
C ILE A 345 2.37 9.81 -29.88
N PRO A 346 2.06 9.97 -28.58
CA PRO A 346 2.38 8.96 -27.56
C PRO A 346 1.40 7.79 -27.54
N GLY A 347 0.34 7.86 -28.34
CA GLY A 347 -0.79 6.95 -28.34
C GLY A 347 -1.96 7.54 -29.12
N CYS A 348 -3.01 6.76 -29.31
CA CYS A 348 -4.24 7.16 -30.00
C CYS A 348 -5.48 6.55 -29.33
N TYR A 349 -6.65 7.11 -29.63
CA TYR A 349 -7.94 6.52 -29.34
C TYR A 349 -8.48 5.83 -30.60
N LEU A 350 -8.79 4.54 -30.49
CA LEU A 350 -9.31 3.69 -31.56
C LEU A 350 -10.48 2.84 -31.03
N HIS A 351 -11.70 3.14 -31.47
CA HIS A 351 -12.89 2.37 -31.08
C HIS A 351 -13.34 1.35 -32.13
N THR A 352 -12.70 1.30 -33.29
CA THR A 352 -12.98 0.31 -34.35
C THR A 352 -12.11 -0.94 -34.14
N LEU A 353 -12.72 -2.05 -33.73
CA LEU A 353 -12.02 -3.28 -33.30
C LEU A 353 -11.08 -3.87 -34.37
N GLU A 354 -11.52 -3.95 -35.63
CA GLU A 354 -10.70 -4.51 -36.72
C GLU A 354 -9.41 -3.71 -36.97
N LYS A 355 -9.57 -2.38 -37.09
CA LYS A 355 -8.46 -1.42 -37.23
C LYS A 355 -7.53 -1.45 -36.02
N LEU A 356 -8.10 -1.56 -34.82
CA LEU A 356 -7.33 -1.67 -33.59
C LEU A 356 -6.44 -2.91 -33.60
N GLY A 357 -6.98 -4.08 -33.94
CA GLY A 357 -6.24 -5.33 -33.99
C GLY A 357 -5.06 -5.25 -34.98
N GLU A 358 -5.31 -4.67 -36.15
CA GLU A 358 -4.29 -4.41 -37.17
C GLU A 358 -3.16 -3.49 -36.66
N VAL A 359 -3.52 -2.30 -36.19
CA VAL A 359 -2.55 -1.27 -35.75
C VAL A 359 -1.73 -1.80 -34.59
N ALA A 360 -2.37 -2.43 -33.59
CA ALA A 360 -1.68 -2.94 -32.41
C ALA A 360 -0.63 -3.99 -32.76
N VAL A 361 -0.98 -4.98 -33.61
CA VAL A 361 -0.07 -6.05 -34.00
C VAL A 361 1.07 -5.52 -34.87
N LYS A 362 0.78 -4.68 -35.88
CA LYS A 362 1.81 -4.11 -36.76
C LYS A 362 2.81 -3.25 -35.97
N VAL A 363 2.33 -2.36 -35.10
CA VAL A 363 3.18 -1.48 -34.27
C VAL A 363 4.05 -2.30 -33.31
N ALA A 364 3.48 -3.32 -32.64
CA ALA A 364 4.24 -4.16 -31.72
C ALA A 364 5.43 -4.84 -32.42
N VAL A 365 5.20 -5.43 -33.60
CA VAL A 365 6.24 -6.08 -34.42
C VAL A 365 7.33 -5.07 -34.79
N MET A 366 6.95 -3.91 -35.31
CA MET A 366 7.90 -2.88 -35.74
C MET A 366 8.73 -2.31 -34.57
N ILE A 367 8.11 -2.07 -33.41
CA ILE A 367 8.82 -1.62 -32.20
C ILE A 367 9.81 -2.70 -31.75
N LYS A 368 9.42 -3.96 -31.78
CA LYS A 368 10.28 -5.07 -31.39
C LYS A 368 11.52 -5.17 -32.26
N GLU A 369 11.34 -5.11 -33.58
CA GLU A 369 12.44 -5.10 -34.55
C GLU A 369 13.38 -3.91 -34.34
N ARG A 370 12.82 -2.71 -34.11
CA ARG A 370 13.60 -1.52 -33.77
C ARG A 370 14.47 -1.74 -32.53
N LYS A 371 13.88 -2.24 -31.43
CA LYS A 371 14.62 -2.53 -30.18
C LYS A 371 15.75 -3.55 -30.39
N ILE A 372 15.52 -4.61 -31.18
CA ILE A 372 16.55 -5.61 -31.51
C ILE A 372 17.70 -4.98 -32.30
N ASN A 373 17.39 -4.16 -33.29
CA ASN A 373 18.40 -3.49 -34.12
C ASN A 373 19.24 -2.48 -33.31
N GLU A 374 18.62 -1.73 -32.41
CA GLU A 374 19.33 -0.81 -31.53
C GLU A 374 20.28 -1.55 -30.56
N ARG A 375 19.84 -2.69 -29.98
CA ARG A 375 20.69 -3.54 -29.15
C ARG A 375 21.91 -4.07 -29.91
N LYS A 376 21.71 -4.65 -31.10
CA LYS A 376 22.81 -5.13 -31.96
C LYS A 376 23.81 -4.03 -32.32
N ARG A 377 23.34 -2.80 -32.58
CA ARG A 377 24.22 -1.65 -32.85
C ARG A 377 25.07 -1.27 -31.63
N ALA A 378 24.50 -1.33 -30.43
CA ALA A 378 25.22 -1.01 -29.21
C ALA A 378 26.21 -2.11 -28.78
N GLU A 379 25.93 -3.38 -29.08
CA GLU A 379 26.90 -4.47 -28.86
C GLU A 379 28.11 -4.38 -29.81
N ASN A 380 27.90 -3.88 -31.04
CA ASN A 380 28.95 -3.76 -32.05
C ASN A 380 29.85 -2.52 -31.86
N HIS A 381 29.33 -1.44 -31.28
CA HIS A 381 30.12 -0.26 -30.93
C HIS A 381 30.48 -0.35 -29.44
N ASN A 382 31.71 -0.74 -29.14
CA ASN A 382 32.31 -0.81 -27.79
C ASN A 382 32.50 0.61 -27.17
N ASP A 383 31.52 1.47 -27.35
CA ASP A 383 31.51 2.88 -26.99
C ASP A 383 30.92 2.97 -25.58
N GLY A 384 31.68 3.51 -24.62
CA GLY A 384 31.29 3.65 -23.21
C GLY A 384 30.09 4.56 -22.92
N LYS A 385 29.24 4.82 -23.93
CA LYS A 385 27.96 5.54 -23.88
C LYS A 385 26.77 4.58 -23.96
N THR A 386 26.86 3.43 -23.32
CA THR A 386 25.75 2.44 -23.21
C THR A 386 24.53 2.94 -22.42
N GLN A 387 24.54 4.18 -21.91
CA GLN A 387 23.51 4.71 -21.00
C GLN A 387 22.14 5.00 -21.62
N ASN A 388 22.00 5.07 -22.95
CA ASN A 388 20.74 5.49 -23.60
C ASN A 388 19.88 4.35 -24.18
N LEU A 389 20.24 3.08 -23.91
CA LEU A 389 19.49 1.92 -24.38
C LEU A 389 18.74 1.18 -23.27
N ASN A 390 18.73 1.73 -22.05
CA ASN A 390 17.91 1.24 -20.95
C ASN A 390 16.44 1.55 -21.20
N LEU A 391 15.82 0.70 -22.01
CA LEU A 391 14.40 0.71 -22.35
C LEU A 391 13.49 0.37 -21.15
N ASN A 392 14.02 0.31 -19.93
CA ASN A 392 13.31 -0.01 -18.69
C ASN A 392 13.62 1.03 -17.59
N LEU A 393 12.58 1.48 -16.86
CA LEU A 393 12.70 2.61 -15.91
C LEU A 393 13.39 2.26 -14.59
N TYR A 394 13.76 1.00 -14.39
CA TYR A 394 14.27 0.52 -13.11
C TYR A 394 15.77 0.28 -13.06
N GLU A 395 16.46 0.13 -14.19
CA GLU A 395 17.89 -0.14 -14.17
C GLU A 395 18.69 1.04 -13.59
N GLY A 396 19.49 0.78 -12.56
CA GLY A 396 20.27 1.80 -11.85
C GLY A 396 19.46 2.63 -10.85
N ALA A 397 18.19 2.31 -10.62
CA ALA A 397 17.35 3.00 -9.65
C ALA A 397 17.90 2.86 -8.21
N ILE A 398 18.49 1.71 -7.87
CA ILE A 398 19.11 1.46 -6.55
C ILE A 398 20.13 2.55 -6.18
N LYS A 399 20.90 3.08 -7.14
CA LYS A 399 21.90 4.13 -6.89
C LYS A 399 21.28 5.42 -6.34
N LYS A 400 20.05 5.74 -6.77
CA LYS A 400 19.30 6.92 -6.29
C LYS A 400 18.88 6.83 -4.82
N THR A 401 18.96 5.64 -4.20
CA THR A 401 18.66 5.51 -2.76
C THR A 401 19.68 6.22 -1.86
N SER A 402 20.88 6.53 -2.38
CA SER A 402 21.90 7.32 -1.68
C SER A 402 21.47 8.76 -1.37
N ASP A 403 20.51 9.31 -2.13
CA ASP A 403 19.96 10.65 -1.89
C ASP A 403 18.95 10.68 -0.72
N CYS A 404 18.63 9.53 -0.12
CA CYS A 404 17.58 9.42 0.91
C CYS A 404 17.92 10.18 2.19
N ILE A 405 17.06 11.15 2.55
CA ILE A 405 17.18 11.93 3.79
C ILE A 405 16.41 11.33 4.98
N ASN A 406 15.92 10.09 4.87
CA ASN A 406 15.20 9.37 5.92
C ASN A 406 13.96 10.07 6.51
N CYS A 407 13.30 10.97 5.75
CA CYS A 407 12.21 11.80 6.27
C CYS A 407 10.97 11.05 6.76
N GLY A 408 10.66 9.87 6.21
CA GLY A 408 9.47 9.07 6.58
C GLY A 408 8.18 9.42 5.85
N LEU A 409 8.19 10.41 4.93
CA LEU A 409 7.01 10.77 4.12
C LEU A 409 6.47 9.59 3.30
N CYS A 410 7.37 8.72 2.81
CA CYS A 410 7.02 7.51 2.08
C CYS A 410 6.30 6.44 2.94
N ILE A 411 6.44 6.48 4.27
CA ILE A 411 5.67 5.66 5.21
C ILE A 411 4.29 6.27 5.36
N LYS A 412 4.23 7.57 5.68
CA LYS A 412 2.98 8.30 5.92
C LYS A 412 2.05 8.28 4.71
N SER A 413 2.60 8.25 3.51
CA SER A 413 1.82 8.19 2.28
C SER A 413 1.37 6.78 1.89
N CYS A 414 1.99 5.73 2.43
CA CYS A 414 1.74 4.35 2.02
C CYS A 414 0.32 3.90 2.42
N PRO A 415 -0.53 3.49 1.45
CA PRO A 415 -1.92 3.09 1.76
C PRO A 415 -2.04 1.76 2.51
N VAL A 416 -1.02 0.90 2.41
CA VAL A 416 -0.97 -0.43 3.03
C VAL A 416 0.10 -0.54 4.12
N GLY A 417 0.70 0.58 4.53
CA GLY A 417 1.58 0.65 5.71
C GLY A 417 2.99 0.05 5.55
N VAL A 418 3.50 -0.13 4.32
CA VAL A 418 4.90 -0.55 4.10
C VAL A 418 5.87 0.52 4.61
N ASP A 419 6.85 0.12 5.44
CA ASP A 419 7.95 1.00 5.88
C ASP A 419 8.99 1.19 4.77
N ASN A 420 8.62 1.98 3.77
CA ASN A 420 9.48 2.31 2.64
C ASN A 420 10.79 2.99 3.08
N ARG A 421 10.81 3.70 4.21
CA ARG A 421 12.03 4.35 4.71
C ARG A 421 13.04 3.29 5.15
N LEU A 422 12.60 2.32 5.95
CA LEU A 422 13.44 1.22 6.43
C LEU A 422 13.98 0.37 5.27
N ILE A 423 13.13 0.06 4.29
CA ILE A 423 13.54 -0.68 3.09
C ILE A 423 14.63 0.09 2.32
N ILE A 424 14.37 1.36 1.97
CA ILE A 424 15.31 2.17 1.19
C ILE A 424 16.64 2.36 1.92
N ARG A 425 16.62 2.57 3.25
CA ARG A 425 17.86 2.68 4.03
C ARG A 425 18.64 1.36 4.05
N SER A 426 17.94 0.23 4.12
CA SER A 426 18.55 -1.11 4.08
C SER A 426 19.13 -1.42 2.71
N ILE A 427 18.45 -1.03 1.64
CA ILE A 427 18.96 -1.13 0.26
C ILE A 427 20.23 -0.29 0.11
N ASN A 428 20.21 0.98 0.55
CA ASN A 428 21.39 1.84 0.43
C ASN A 428 22.62 1.22 1.12
N LYS A 429 22.44 0.70 2.34
CA LYS A 429 23.50 0.01 3.08
C LYS A 429 24.02 -1.24 2.37
N ILE A 430 23.12 -2.08 1.87
CA ILE A 430 23.50 -3.39 1.30
C ILE A 430 24.13 -3.24 -0.08
N PHE A 431 23.62 -2.32 -0.91
CA PHE A 431 23.95 -2.25 -2.33
C PHE A 431 24.84 -1.07 -2.71
N ASN A 432 24.75 0.08 -2.04
CA ASN A 432 25.57 1.26 -2.37
C ASN A 432 26.78 1.44 -1.43
N GLU A 433 26.62 1.21 -0.12
CA GLU A 433 27.70 1.42 0.86
C GLU A 433 28.79 0.32 0.82
N LYS A 434 28.48 -0.88 0.29
CA LYS A 434 29.49 -1.93 0.03
C LYS A 434 30.44 -1.61 -1.14
N GLU A 435 30.02 -0.78 -2.09
CA GLU A 435 30.88 -0.31 -3.20
C GLU A 435 31.85 0.80 -2.74
N SER A 436 31.57 1.52 -1.65
CA SER A 436 32.51 2.50 -1.09
C SER A 436 33.66 1.87 -0.30
N GLU A 437 33.45 0.76 0.41
CA GLU A 437 34.52 0.07 1.15
C GLU A 437 35.53 -0.63 0.23
N THR A 438 35.10 -1.05 -0.97
CA THR A 438 35.98 -1.62 -2.00
C THR A 438 36.74 -0.53 -2.77
N ASN A 439 36.11 0.63 -3.01
CA ASN A 439 36.76 1.79 -3.62
C ASN A 439 37.69 2.56 -2.66
N GLU A 440 37.43 2.55 -1.35
CA GLU A 440 38.37 3.06 -0.33
C GLU A 440 39.58 2.15 -0.18
N LYS A 441 39.41 0.82 -0.21
CA LYS A 441 40.56 -0.11 -0.26
C LYS A 441 41.41 0.06 -1.54
N ALA A 442 40.78 0.31 -2.69
CA ALA A 442 41.51 0.58 -3.94
C ALA A 442 42.19 1.96 -3.96
N LYS A 443 41.65 2.96 -3.24
CA LYS A 443 42.29 4.27 -3.04
C LYS A 443 43.40 4.22 -1.99
N ASP A 444 43.25 3.41 -0.95
CA ASP A 444 44.29 3.15 0.05
C ASP A 444 45.43 2.31 -0.52
N GLU A 445 45.17 1.42 -1.49
CA GLU A 445 46.24 0.73 -2.24
C GLU A 445 46.98 1.67 -3.20
N LYS A 446 46.30 2.63 -3.84
CA LYS A 446 46.97 3.69 -4.62
C LYS A 446 47.70 4.74 -3.78
N ALA A 447 47.31 4.93 -2.52
CA ALA A 447 47.98 5.81 -1.56
C ALA A 447 49.08 5.10 -0.74
N LYS A 448 49.18 3.77 -0.84
CA LYS A 448 50.24 2.96 -0.20
C LYS A 448 51.54 2.89 -1.01
N ASP A 449 51.49 3.18 -2.31
CA ASP A 449 52.70 3.22 -3.16
C ASP A 449 53.42 4.59 -3.16
N GLU A 450 52.89 5.63 -2.52
CA GLU A 450 53.52 6.96 -2.41
C GLU A 450 53.96 7.36 -0.99
N LYS A 451 53.92 6.45 -0.01
CA LYS A 451 54.35 6.72 1.38
C LYS A 451 55.23 5.65 1.99
N ALA A 452 56.20 5.20 1.20
CA ALA A 452 57.29 4.35 1.65
C ALA A 452 58.64 5.06 1.50
N GLU A 453 58.80 6.25 2.09
CA GLU A 453 60.11 6.81 2.44
C GLU A 453 59.94 7.86 3.55
N GLU A 454 60.95 7.97 4.41
CA GLU A 454 61.06 8.91 5.55
C GLU A 454 60.34 8.54 6.86
N ASN A 455 60.88 7.52 7.53
CA ASN A 455 60.93 7.51 9.00
C ASN A 455 62.37 7.16 9.43
N LYS A 456 63.15 8.18 9.84
CA LYS A 456 64.31 8.06 10.76
C LYS A 456 64.83 9.44 11.24
N ALA A 457 65.04 9.54 12.57
CA ALA A 457 65.78 10.56 13.35
C ALA A 457 65.08 11.95 13.53
N GLU A 458 65.11 12.74 14.62
CA GLU A 458 66.07 13.04 15.71
C GLU A 458 65.38 13.74 16.93
N SER A 459 66.06 13.74 18.08
CA SER A 459 65.88 14.67 19.21
C SER A 459 66.57 16.02 18.92
N LYS A 460 65.96 17.19 19.20
CA LYS A 460 66.68 18.48 19.14
C LYS A 460 66.25 19.52 20.19
N ALA A 461 67.23 20.03 20.92
CA ALA A 461 67.20 21.35 21.55
C ALA A 461 67.33 22.42 20.44
N GLN A 462 66.69 23.58 20.60
CA GLN A 462 66.69 24.63 19.56
C GLN A 462 67.89 25.57 19.75
N PHE A 463 68.75 25.66 18.73
CA PHE A 463 69.84 26.63 18.68
C PHE A 463 69.28 28.05 18.62
N LEU A 464 69.86 28.96 19.40
CA LEU A 464 69.47 30.37 19.43
C LEU A 464 70.51 31.24 18.71
N PHE A 465 71.76 31.23 19.19
CA PHE A 465 72.88 31.98 18.61
C PHE A 465 74.22 31.47 19.15
N CYS A 466 75.32 31.83 18.49
CA CYS A 466 76.67 31.59 18.96
C CYS A 466 77.15 32.75 19.83
N TRP A 467 77.73 32.46 21.01
CA TRP A 467 78.16 33.47 21.97
C TRP A 467 79.30 34.37 21.48
N GLU A 468 80.18 33.84 20.64
CA GLU A 468 81.30 34.61 20.10
C GLU A 468 80.87 35.61 19.01
N ASP A 469 79.78 35.33 18.32
CA ASP A 469 79.32 36.13 17.18
C ASP A 469 78.28 37.20 17.58
N VAL A 470 78.13 37.49 18.87
CA VAL A 470 77.21 38.51 19.41
C VAL A 470 77.67 39.91 19.04
N SER A 471 77.02 40.50 18.03
CA SER A 471 77.27 41.86 17.55
C SER A 471 75.97 42.53 17.10
N GLU A 472 75.98 43.86 16.95
CA GLU A 472 74.82 44.65 16.51
C GLU A 472 74.31 44.26 15.10
N ASN A 473 75.12 43.52 14.34
CA ASN A 473 74.81 43.09 12.97
C ASN A 473 74.57 41.57 12.83
N ASN A 474 74.61 40.79 13.93
CA ASN A 474 74.37 39.34 13.85
C ASN A 474 72.87 39.03 13.77
N VAL A 475 72.45 38.41 12.67
CA VAL A 475 71.04 38.14 12.35
C VAL A 475 70.36 37.25 13.40
N ASP A 476 71.05 36.26 13.94
CA ASP A 476 70.46 35.30 14.89
C ASP A 476 70.40 35.86 16.31
N PHE A 477 71.38 36.66 16.71
CA PHE A 477 71.32 37.42 17.97
C PHE A 477 70.22 38.50 17.93
N ILE A 478 70.03 39.19 16.80
CA ILE A 478 68.93 40.16 16.62
C ILE A 478 67.56 39.47 16.71
N LYS A 479 67.41 38.28 16.10
CA LYS A 479 66.18 37.48 16.25
C LYS A 479 65.93 37.09 17.71
N PHE A 480 66.98 36.76 18.47
CA PHE A 480 66.89 36.49 19.90
C PHE A 480 66.39 37.73 20.68
N LEU A 481 66.94 38.93 20.43
CA LEU A 481 66.49 40.17 21.09
C LEU A 481 65.03 40.52 20.78
N LYS A 482 64.62 40.41 19.50
CA LYS A 482 63.21 40.63 19.09
C LYS A 482 62.24 39.68 19.77
N ARG A 483 62.63 38.43 19.99
CA ARG A 483 61.78 37.42 20.66
C ARG A 483 61.44 37.81 22.12
N TRP A 484 62.28 38.62 22.76
CA TRP A 484 62.05 39.15 24.11
C TRP A 484 61.48 40.57 24.11
N ASN A 485 60.97 41.04 22.96
CA ASN A 485 60.35 42.34 22.78
C ASN A 485 61.30 43.51 23.11
N ILE A 486 62.59 43.33 22.81
CA ILE A 486 63.62 44.36 22.89
C ILE A 486 63.79 44.93 21.48
N GLU A 487 63.04 45.99 21.17
CA GLU A 487 63.11 46.71 19.90
C GLU A 487 63.55 48.15 20.18
N SER A 488 64.80 48.47 19.88
CA SER A 488 65.31 49.84 19.86
C SER A 488 66.01 50.08 18.52
N LYS A 489 65.85 51.28 17.96
CA LYS A 489 66.41 51.64 16.64
C LYS A 489 67.92 51.89 16.69
N ASP A 490 68.50 52.06 17.88
CA ASP A 490 69.92 52.37 18.08
C ASP A 490 70.44 51.72 19.39
N ILE A 491 70.95 50.48 19.28
CA ILE A 491 71.55 49.74 20.41
C ILE A 491 73.09 49.72 20.30
N ALA A 492 73.77 49.69 21.44
CA ALA A 492 75.20 49.38 21.56
C ALA A 492 75.38 48.07 22.30
N ILE A 493 76.36 47.26 21.90
CA ILE A 493 76.73 46.03 22.62
C ILE A 493 78.13 46.21 23.20
N SER A 494 78.28 46.03 24.51
CA SER A 494 79.58 45.96 25.18
C SER A 494 79.86 44.53 25.67
N LYS A 495 81.11 44.07 25.57
CA LYS A 495 81.55 42.74 25.98
C LYS A 495 82.80 42.87 26.86
N GLU A 496 82.69 42.51 28.13
CA GLU A 496 83.76 42.57 29.14
C GLU A 496 83.80 41.26 29.93
N ASP A 497 84.95 40.58 29.99
CA ASP A 497 85.31 39.45 30.89
C ASP A 497 84.16 38.53 31.35
N ASN A 498 83.40 38.01 30.37
CA ASN A 498 82.27 37.06 30.51
C ASN A 498 80.87 37.66 30.67
N VAL A 499 80.68 38.95 30.40
CA VAL A 499 79.37 39.62 30.36
C VAL A 499 79.17 40.34 29.02
N VAL A 500 78.00 40.16 28.41
CA VAL A 500 77.54 40.97 27.28
C VAL A 500 76.38 41.85 27.76
N ARG A 501 76.49 43.16 27.55
CA ARG A 501 75.40 44.11 27.81
C ARG A 501 74.89 44.71 26.52
N VAL A 502 73.57 44.79 26.39
CA VAL A 502 72.89 45.55 25.33
C VAL A 502 72.37 46.83 25.96
N ILE A 503 72.89 47.96 25.48
CA ILE A 503 72.61 49.29 26.01
C ILE A 503 71.82 50.06 24.95
N ASP A 504 70.79 50.78 25.37
CA ASP A 504 70.13 51.74 24.50
C ASP A 504 71.02 53.00 24.33
N LYS A 505 71.45 53.33 23.11
CA LYS A 505 72.34 54.48 22.86
C LYS A 505 71.65 55.82 23.16
N CYS A 506 70.32 55.88 23.09
CA CYS A 506 69.57 57.13 23.30
C CYS A 506 69.34 57.43 24.79
N THR A 507 69.21 56.42 25.65
CA THR A 507 68.91 56.59 27.08
C THR A 507 70.04 56.17 28.02
N ASN A 508 71.11 55.57 27.49
CA ASN A 508 72.28 55.06 28.22
C ASN A 508 71.92 54.07 29.36
N SER A 509 70.82 53.32 29.16
CA SER A 509 70.30 52.35 30.13
C SER A 509 70.48 50.91 29.62
N ASP A 510 70.84 49.99 30.52
CA ASP A 510 70.98 48.56 30.21
C ASP A 510 69.62 47.94 29.87
N LEU A 511 69.46 47.45 28.63
CA LEU A 511 68.27 46.75 28.16
C LEU A 511 68.34 45.24 28.45
N LEU A 512 69.56 44.69 28.43
CA LEU A 512 69.83 43.26 28.60
C LEU A 512 71.25 43.05 29.13
N ALA A 513 71.42 42.14 30.10
CA ALA A 513 72.73 41.68 30.53
C ALA A 513 72.79 40.14 30.49
N ILE A 514 73.78 39.60 29.77
CA ILE A 514 74.03 38.17 29.67
C ILE A 514 75.35 37.86 30.37
N LYS A 515 75.35 36.97 31.36
CA LYS A 515 76.55 36.58 32.11
C LYS A 515 76.84 35.10 31.91
N ILE A 516 78.11 34.77 31.63
CA ILE A 516 78.57 33.38 31.52
C ILE A 516 79.19 32.90 32.82
N LYS A 517 78.70 31.74 33.28
CA LYS A 517 79.36 30.79 34.19
C LYS A 517 79.18 29.38 33.59
N ASP A 518 79.31 28.31 34.38
CA ASP A 518 79.11 26.91 33.94
C ASP A 518 77.75 26.65 33.25
N ASN A 519 76.77 27.55 33.42
CA ASN A 519 75.58 27.70 32.58
C ASN A 519 75.37 29.19 32.22
N ILE A 520 74.72 29.50 31.09
CA ILE A 520 74.44 30.89 30.71
C ILE A 520 73.16 31.38 31.38
N ILE A 521 73.29 32.45 32.16
CA ILE A 521 72.16 33.15 32.77
C ILE A 521 71.97 34.48 32.05
N VAL A 522 70.83 34.63 31.40
CA VAL A 522 70.40 35.89 30.80
C VAL A 522 69.47 36.60 31.77
N GLU A 523 69.80 37.83 32.13
CA GLU A 523 68.96 38.67 32.97
C GLU A 523 68.26 39.72 32.10
N ILE A 524 66.94 39.58 31.96
CA ILE A 524 66.10 40.47 31.13
C ILE A 524 65.18 41.24 32.06
N LYS A 525 65.30 42.57 32.10
CA LYS A 525 64.42 43.44 32.91
C LYS A 525 64.33 42.97 34.39
N ASN A 526 65.47 42.63 34.99
CA ASN A 526 65.64 42.14 36.37
C ASN A 526 65.06 40.73 36.68
N GLU A 527 64.79 39.91 35.66
CA GLU A 527 64.48 38.47 35.82
C GLU A 527 65.53 37.58 35.15
N LYS A 528 65.92 36.48 35.81
CA LYS A 528 67.03 35.59 35.37
C LYS A 528 66.51 34.31 34.69
N PHE A 529 67.09 33.98 33.54
CA PHE A 529 66.74 32.82 32.71
C PHE A 529 67.99 32.00 32.39
N GLU A 530 67.93 30.68 32.55
CA GLU A 530 69.05 29.75 32.29
C GLU A 530 68.96 29.11 30.89
N PHE A 531 70.10 29.01 30.20
CA PHE A 531 70.24 28.41 28.87
C PHE A 531 71.34 27.34 28.86
N ILE A 532 71.21 26.38 27.93
CA ILE A 532 72.18 25.30 27.73
C ILE A 532 73.28 25.78 26.78
N VAL A 533 74.54 25.55 27.14
CA VAL A 533 75.70 25.83 26.27
C VAL A 533 76.24 24.53 25.72
N ARG A 534 76.55 24.49 24.42
CA ARG A 534 77.27 23.39 23.79
C ARG A 534 78.42 23.95 22.97
N GLU A 535 79.62 23.40 23.14
CA GLU A 535 80.74 23.72 22.27
C GLU A 535 80.67 22.88 20.99
N GLU A 536 80.64 23.55 19.85
CA GLU A 536 80.68 22.91 18.53
C GLU A 536 81.67 23.69 17.67
N ASN A 537 82.66 23.01 17.09
CA ASN A 537 83.74 23.60 16.27
C ASN A 537 84.57 24.69 16.98
N GLY A 538 84.80 24.55 18.30
CA GLY A 538 85.61 25.49 19.09
C GLY A 538 84.92 26.81 19.45
N LYS A 539 83.61 26.93 19.22
CA LYS A 539 82.78 28.08 19.61
C LYS A 539 81.63 27.67 20.54
N PRO A 540 81.29 28.45 21.58
CA PRO A 540 80.16 28.18 22.47
C PRO A 540 78.82 28.59 21.85
N ASN A 541 77.96 27.60 21.56
CA ASN A 541 76.63 27.74 20.97
C ASN A 541 75.51 27.62 22.04
N ILE A 542 74.51 28.51 21.98
CA ILE A 542 73.51 28.66 23.05
C ILE A 542 72.16 28.06 22.60
N TYR A 543 71.59 27.24 23.48
CA TYR A 543 70.37 26.47 23.24
C TYR A 543 69.34 26.71 24.37
N GLU A 544 68.05 26.74 24.03
CA GLU A 544 66.95 26.85 25.02
C GLU A 544 66.38 25.47 25.40
N GLU A 545 66.20 25.22 26.70
CA GLU A 545 65.51 24.03 27.20
C GLU A 545 63.99 24.27 27.30
N ALA A 546 63.18 23.45 26.65
CA ALA A 546 61.74 23.67 26.57
C ALA A 546 61.01 23.27 27.88
N GLY A 547 60.54 24.22 28.72
CA GLY A 547 59.52 23.88 29.75
C GLY A 547 59.26 24.74 31.01
N LYS A 548 60.11 25.69 31.44
CA LYS A 548 59.98 26.30 32.80
C LYS A 548 58.79 27.27 33.02
N LEU A 549 58.26 27.96 32.00
CA LEU A 549 57.16 28.94 32.15
C LEU A 549 55.75 28.32 32.28
N LYS A 550 55.62 27.02 31.97
CA LYS A 550 54.35 26.26 32.00
C LYS A 550 53.82 26.00 33.42
N ASN A 551 54.70 25.85 34.41
CA ASN A 551 54.32 25.45 35.77
C ASN A 551 53.76 26.59 36.63
N LYS A 552 54.10 27.85 36.33
CA LYS A 552 53.61 29.04 37.06
C LYS A 552 52.11 29.29 36.79
N ILE A 553 51.65 29.06 35.56
CA ILE A 553 50.26 29.23 35.12
C ILE A 553 49.32 28.19 35.75
N ILE A 554 49.77 26.94 35.95
CA ILE A 554 48.97 25.85 36.55
C ILE A 554 48.68 26.11 38.04
N ASN A 555 49.60 26.70 38.79
CA ASN A 555 49.44 26.92 40.23
C ASN A 555 48.49 28.08 40.56
N LEU A 556 48.45 29.15 39.76
CA LEU A 556 47.54 30.29 39.96
C LEU A 556 46.07 29.93 39.66
N LEU A 557 45.83 29.14 38.62
CA LEU A 557 44.50 28.61 38.25
C LEU A 557 43.88 27.68 39.30
N ARG A 558 44.66 27.17 40.27
CA ARG A 558 44.18 26.28 41.35
C ARG A 558 43.71 27.02 42.60
N GLN A 559 44.07 28.28 42.76
CA GLN A 559 43.85 29.03 44.00
C GLN A 559 42.58 29.91 43.96
N LYS A 560 42.13 30.37 42.78
CA LYS A 560 40.88 31.13 42.56
C LYS A 560 40.33 30.91 41.15
N GLU A 561 39.03 31.19 40.93
CA GLU A 561 38.45 31.29 39.59
C GLU A 561 38.88 32.61 38.92
N TYR A 562 39.60 32.50 37.81
CA TYR A 562 40.03 33.65 37.01
C TYR A 562 39.47 33.54 35.60
N ASP A 563 38.96 34.65 35.06
CA ASP A 563 38.77 34.78 33.62
C ASP A 563 40.13 35.02 32.92
N ILE A 564 40.19 34.73 31.62
CA ILE A 564 41.44 34.73 30.84
C ILE A 564 42.07 36.12 30.74
N THR A 565 41.28 37.18 30.86
CA THR A 565 41.76 38.55 30.83
C THR A 565 42.40 38.92 32.16
N SER A 566 41.79 38.52 33.28
CA SER A 566 42.30 38.75 34.64
C SER A 566 43.59 37.97 34.90
N LEU A 567 43.66 36.71 34.44
CA LEU A 567 44.85 35.86 34.57
C LEU A 567 46.04 36.34 33.74
N ALA A 568 45.79 36.82 32.52
CA ALA A 568 46.84 37.37 31.65
C ALA A 568 47.48 38.62 32.27
N LYS A 569 46.67 39.45 32.94
CA LYS A 569 47.09 40.69 33.58
C LYS A 569 47.94 40.43 34.84
N GLU A 570 47.55 39.45 35.67
CA GLU A 570 48.28 39.09 36.90
C GLU A 570 49.61 38.40 36.63
N ILE A 571 49.71 37.67 35.51
CA ILE A 571 50.94 36.98 35.07
C ILE A 571 51.85 37.90 34.24
N GLY A 572 51.34 39.05 33.78
CA GLY A 572 52.10 40.00 32.97
C GLY A 572 52.39 39.51 31.55
N CYS A 573 51.44 38.80 30.93
CA CYS A 573 51.59 38.27 29.57
C CYS A 573 50.33 38.52 28.71
N SER A 574 50.38 38.23 27.40
CA SER A 574 49.23 38.43 26.52
C SER A 574 48.17 37.32 26.71
N ARG A 575 46.89 37.66 26.51
CA ARG A 575 45.77 36.69 26.55
C ARG A 575 46.01 35.48 25.63
N GLN A 576 46.59 35.73 24.46
CA GLN A 576 46.94 34.70 23.49
C GLN A 576 48.02 33.73 24.03
N TYR A 577 48.97 34.22 24.83
CA TYR A 577 50.00 33.39 25.47
C TYR A 577 49.40 32.43 26.51
N ILE A 578 48.41 32.88 27.28
CA ILE A 578 47.69 32.05 28.26
C ILE A 578 46.88 30.95 27.57
N TYR A 579 46.17 31.27 26.47
CA TYR A 579 45.48 30.28 25.65
C TYR A 579 46.45 29.21 25.13
N ASN A 580 47.62 29.62 24.65
CA ASN A 580 48.64 28.71 24.12
C ASN A 580 49.26 27.80 25.21
N VAL A 581 49.29 28.23 26.47
CA VAL A 581 49.78 27.41 27.60
C VAL A 581 48.71 26.45 28.12
N LEU A 582 47.45 26.87 28.21
CA LEU A 582 46.30 26.01 28.57
C LEU A 582 46.10 24.86 27.57
N GLU A 583 46.23 25.16 26.29
CA GLU A 583 46.23 24.18 25.20
C GLU A 583 47.41 23.18 25.32
N LYS A 584 48.52 23.59 25.95
CA LYS A 584 49.71 22.75 26.23
C LYS A 584 49.54 21.88 27.48
N ILE A 585 48.73 22.30 28.45
CA ILE A 585 48.43 21.59 29.71
C ILE A 585 47.38 20.49 29.48
N SER A 586 46.38 20.77 28.64
CA SER A 586 45.37 19.79 28.22
C SER A 586 45.98 18.50 27.65
N LYS A 587 47.22 18.54 27.15
CA LYS A 587 47.93 17.39 26.58
C LYS A 587 48.75 16.58 27.59
N GLU A 588 48.93 17.06 28.83
CA GLU A 588 49.87 16.45 29.80
C GLU A 588 49.22 15.70 30.99
N LYS A 589 47.90 15.60 31.10
CA LYS A 589 47.24 14.80 32.18
C LYS A 589 45.95 14.09 31.73
N ASN A 590 46.06 12.80 31.38
CA ASN A 590 45.24 11.75 31.99
C ASN A 590 45.98 10.42 31.85
N ASN A 591 46.30 9.86 32.99
CA ASN A 591 47.33 8.86 33.11
C ASN A 591 46.66 7.45 32.97
N GLU A 592 46.92 6.62 31.95
CA GLU A 592 47.94 5.66 32.36
C GLU A 592 49.12 6.61 32.40
N ILE A 593 49.64 6.87 33.58
CA ILE A 593 50.94 6.32 33.67
C ILE A 593 51.81 7.07 32.64
N SER A 594 52.36 8.19 33.08
CA SER A 594 53.35 9.01 32.37
C SER A 594 52.93 9.64 31.01
N LYS A 595 52.63 10.95 31.06
CA LYS A 595 53.08 12.00 30.11
C LYS A 595 52.88 11.88 28.56
N ARG A 596 52.12 10.95 27.95
CA ARG A 596 52.02 10.88 26.45
C ARG A 596 50.66 10.75 25.72
N ALA A 597 49.47 10.77 26.36
CA ALA A 597 48.23 10.26 25.73
C ALA A 597 46.94 11.14 25.74
N VAL A 598 46.98 12.44 25.38
CA VAL A 598 45.80 13.14 24.83
C VAL A 598 46.20 13.73 23.47
N GLY A 599 45.83 13.02 22.41
CA GLY A 599 46.12 13.44 21.04
C GLY A 599 45.51 14.81 20.72
N LYS A 600 46.22 15.61 19.92
CA LYS A 600 45.84 16.96 19.45
C LYS A 600 44.42 16.99 18.85
N ASN A 601 43.93 15.88 18.30
CA ASN A 601 42.60 15.78 17.70
C ASN A 601 41.43 15.70 18.71
N THR A 602 41.63 15.14 19.91
CA THR A 602 40.51 14.91 20.87
C THR A 602 40.15 16.17 21.67
N TYR A 603 41.15 16.99 22.04
CA TYR A 603 40.93 18.30 22.69
C TYR A 603 40.35 19.35 21.72
N TYR A 604 40.82 19.37 20.47
CA TYR A 604 40.22 20.21 19.42
C TYR A 604 38.78 19.78 19.11
N SER A 605 38.45 18.49 19.10
CA SER A 605 37.05 18.04 18.98
C SER A 605 36.16 18.46 20.15
N LEU A 606 36.68 18.51 21.38
CA LEU A 606 35.92 18.94 22.58
C LEU A 606 35.63 20.45 22.58
N ILE A 607 36.65 21.28 22.29
CA ILE A 607 36.47 22.74 22.19
C ILE A 607 35.69 23.13 20.92
N LYS A 608 35.89 22.43 19.80
CA LYS A 608 35.09 22.61 18.59
C LYS A 608 33.64 22.23 18.84
N GLY A 609 33.37 21.10 19.52
CA GLY A 609 32.04 20.66 19.90
C GLY A 609 31.33 21.64 20.85
N LEU A 610 32.03 22.19 21.85
CA LEU A 610 31.49 23.24 22.73
C LEU A 610 31.21 24.55 21.99
N ASN A 611 32.12 25.00 21.13
CA ASN A 611 31.91 26.21 20.31
C ASN A 611 30.77 26.04 19.29
N GLU A 612 30.63 24.84 18.72
CA GLU A 612 29.56 24.48 17.78
C GLU A 612 28.21 24.40 18.50
N TYR A 613 28.17 23.81 19.70
CA TYR A 613 27.01 23.82 20.61
C TYR A 613 26.56 25.24 20.94
N TYR A 614 27.46 26.12 21.40
CA TYR A 614 27.10 27.50 21.74
C TYR A 614 26.61 28.28 20.52
N LYS A 615 27.25 28.13 19.35
CA LYS A 615 26.78 28.76 18.10
C LYS A 615 25.40 28.28 17.66
N ILE A 616 25.12 26.99 17.79
CA ILE A 616 23.83 26.39 17.41
C ILE A 616 22.73 26.82 18.39
N THR A 617 23.00 26.77 19.70
CA THR A 617 22.04 27.16 20.75
C THR A 617 21.81 28.66 20.82
N GLU A 618 22.80 29.50 20.49
CA GLU A 618 22.61 30.95 20.37
C GLU A 618 21.62 31.30 19.27
N ARG A 619 21.72 30.63 18.11
CA ARG A 619 20.78 30.81 16.99
C ARG A 619 19.37 30.29 17.30
N VAL A 620 19.22 29.38 18.27
CA VAL A 620 17.90 28.94 18.78
C VAL A 620 17.18 30.07 19.54
N LYS A 621 17.91 31.03 20.11
CA LYS A 621 17.31 32.20 20.81
C LYS A 621 16.43 33.06 19.90
N GLU A 622 16.69 33.04 18.59
CA GLU A 622 15.88 33.74 17.59
C GLU A 622 14.50 33.10 17.36
N CYS A 623 14.22 31.93 17.95
CA CYS A 623 12.95 31.23 17.77
C CYS A 623 11.76 32.06 18.25
N VAL A 624 10.78 32.21 17.35
CA VAL A 624 9.52 32.94 17.57
C VAL A 624 8.35 32.04 17.97
N GLU A 625 8.61 30.77 18.27
CA GLU A 625 7.62 29.83 18.83
C GLU A 625 6.36 29.59 17.95
N CYS A 626 6.45 29.85 16.64
CA CYS A 626 5.34 29.72 15.69
C CYS A 626 4.79 28.28 15.48
N GLY A 627 5.42 27.24 16.06
CA GLY A 627 5.01 25.85 15.89
C GLY A 627 5.18 25.23 14.49
N ASN A 628 5.75 25.95 13.52
CA ASN A 628 5.90 25.45 12.14
C ASN A 628 6.73 24.16 12.05
N CYS A 629 7.78 24.03 12.86
CA CYS A 629 8.63 22.84 12.89
C CYS A 629 7.85 21.57 13.28
N THR A 630 6.91 21.71 14.21
CA THR A 630 5.97 20.65 14.62
C THR A 630 4.95 20.36 13.54
N ARG A 631 4.26 21.39 13.01
CA ARG A 631 3.22 21.22 11.98
C ARG A 631 3.75 20.57 10.69
N ASN A 632 5.01 20.85 10.34
CA ASN A 632 5.64 20.33 9.13
C ASN A 632 6.50 19.08 9.40
N CYS A 633 6.50 18.53 10.62
CA CYS A 633 7.21 17.28 10.89
C CYS A 633 6.48 16.11 10.22
N PRO A 634 7.11 15.38 9.28
CA PRO A 634 6.47 14.25 8.62
C PRO A 634 6.12 13.10 9.57
N ASN A 635 6.82 13.01 10.71
CA ASN A 635 6.65 11.98 11.72
C ASN A 635 5.79 12.45 12.92
N ASN A 636 5.09 13.60 12.78
CA ASN A 636 4.24 14.19 13.82
C ASN A 636 4.95 14.41 15.19
N ILE A 637 6.26 14.65 15.17
CA ILE A 637 7.06 14.90 16.37
C ILE A 637 6.88 16.35 16.80
N GLN A 638 6.70 16.56 18.10
CA GLN A 638 6.54 17.90 18.70
C GLN A 638 7.89 18.61 18.83
N ILE A 639 8.49 19.00 17.70
CA ILE A 639 9.81 19.64 17.65
C ILE A 639 9.87 20.94 18.46
N SER A 640 8.76 21.69 18.53
CA SER A 640 8.66 22.88 19.39
C SER A 640 9.04 22.60 20.84
N ASP A 641 8.63 21.45 21.37
CA ASP A 641 8.87 21.08 22.76
C ASP A 641 10.33 20.75 23.05
N LEU A 642 11.13 20.47 22.01
CA LEU A 642 12.58 20.38 22.14
C LEU A 642 13.24 21.77 22.06
N ILE A 643 12.77 22.62 21.15
CA ILE A 643 13.40 23.90 20.85
C ILE A 643 13.14 24.95 21.94
N ILE A 644 11.94 24.97 22.55
CA ILE A 644 11.58 25.94 23.59
C ILE A 644 12.44 25.78 24.85
N PRO A 645 12.60 24.58 25.45
CA PRO A 645 13.50 24.40 26.60
C PRO A 645 14.95 24.78 26.29
N ILE A 646 15.46 24.46 25.10
CA ILE A 646 16.82 24.83 24.67
C ILE A 646 16.97 26.36 24.55
N LYS A 647 15.97 27.06 23.99
CA LYS A 647 15.92 28.53 23.94
C LYS A 647 15.99 29.15 25.34
N GLU A 648 15.27 28.56 26.29
CA GLU A 648 15.19 29.02 27.68
C GLU A 648 16.39 28.59 28.55
N GLY A 649 17.31 27.78 28.00
CA GLY A 649 18.47 27.25 28.74
C GLY A 649 18.10 26.18 29.78
N LYS A 650 16.93 25.54 29.66
CA LYS A 650 16.48 24.46 30.55
C LYS A 650 17.19 23.15 30.21
N GLU A 651 17.31 22.28 31.22
CA GLU A 651 17.79 20.91 31.01
C GLU A 651 16.79 20.08 30.18
N ILE A 652 17.33 19.13 29.42
CA ILE A 652 16.57 18.20 28.57
C ILE A 652 15.97 17.10 29.45
N GLY A 653 14.64 17.03 29.52
CA GLY A 653 13.92 16.03 30.30
C GLY A 653 13.51 14.80 29.47
N ALA A 654 12.65 13.97 30.07
CA ALA A 654 12.18 12.72 29.44
C ALA A 654 11.41 12.93 28.12
N ARG A 655 10.64 14.03 28.03
CA ARG A 655 9.86 14.39 26.83
C ARG A 655 10.79 14.74 25.67
N GLU A 656 11.81 15.56 25.93
CA GLU A 656 12.80 16.00 24.95
C GLU A 656 13.69 14.82 24.52
N ILE A 657 14.10 13.95 25.44
CA ILE A 657 14.79 12.69 25.11
C ILE A 657 13.97 11.84 24.15
N SER A 658 12.65 11.73 24.37
CA SER A 658 11.76 11.00 23.46
C SER A 658 11.73 11.64 22.05
N ILE A 659 11.69 12.97 21.96
CA ILE A 659 11.77 13.70 20.70
C ILE A 659 13.11 13.44 20.00
N LEU A 660 14.22 13.52 20.74
CA LEU A 660 15.56 13.25 20.23
C LEU A 660 15.66 11.82 19.69
N LYS A 661 15.17 10.80 20.41
CA LYS A 661 15.17 9.40 19.94
C LYS A 661 14.37 9.21 18.64
N ASN A 662 13.21 9.84 18.54
CA ASN A 662 12.31 9.62 17.40
C ASN A 662 12.62 10.49 16.16
N CYS A 663 13.44 11.55 16.29
CA CYS A 663 13.74 12.45 15.19
C CYS A 663 14.58 11.79 14.08
N ALA A 664 14.09 11.80 12.85
CA ALA A 664 14.82 11.23 11.71
C ALA A 664 15.93 12.14 11.14
N MET A 665 16.18 13.31 11.74
CA MET A 665 17.19 14.28 11.31
C MET A 665 17.14 14.67 9.81
N CYS A 666 15.93 14.66 9.23
CA CYS A 666 15.74 14.91 7.80
C CYS A 666 15.86 16.38 7.36
N GLY A 667 15.75 17.33 8.29
CA GLY A 667 15.89 18.76 8.01
C GLY A 667 14.64 19.48 7.46
N LEU A 668 13.54 18.79 7.13
CA LEU A 668 12.36 19.43 6.53
C LEU A 668 11.73 20.55 7.39
N CYS A 669 11.78 20.41 8.72
CA CYS A 669 11.29 21.45 9.64
C CYS A 669 12.09 22.76 9.55
N GLN A 670 13.37 22.70 9.18
CA GLN A 670 14.25 23.86 9.07
C GLN A 670 13.95 24.68 7.81
N GLU A 671 13.53 24.03 6.73
CA GLU A 671 13.12 24.68 5.47
C GLU A 671 11.87 25.54 5.66
N LYS A 672 10.99 25.14 6.59
CA LYS A 672 9.74 25.84 6.93
C LYS A 672 9.89 26.79 8.13
N CYS A 673 11.10 26.91 8.69
CA CYS A 673 11.37 27.80 9.80
C CYS A 673 11.53 29.25 9.28
N PRO A 674 10.71 30.22 9.73
CA PRO A 674 10.83 31.61 9.27
C PRO A 674 12.17 32.26 9.67
N LYS A 675 12.80 31.75 10.73
CA LYS A 675 14.10 32.19 11.24
C LYS A 675 15.26 31.32 10.76
N LYS A 676 14.99 30.33 9.90
CA LYS A 676 16.00 29.41 9.34
C LYS A 676 16.87 28.75 10.42
N ILE A 677 16.33 28.44 11.60
CA ILE A 677 17.07 27.74 12.66
C ILE A 677 17.44 26.35 12.15
N ASN A 678 18.72 25.96 12.28
CA ASN A 678 19.21 24.66 11.85
C ASN A 678 18.84 23.57 12.86
N ILE A 679 17.57 23.19 12.87
CA ILE A 679 17.00 22.22 13.81
C ILE A 679 17.69 20.85 13.69
N LYS A 680 18.10 20.45 12.49
CA LYS A 680 18.82 19.19 12.27
C LYS A 680 20.10 19.14 13.10
N GLU A 681 20.89 20.21 13.07
CA GLU A 681 22.13 20.29 13.86
C GLU A 681 21.86 20.40 15.36
N VAL A 682 20.80 21.11 15.79
CA VAL A 682 20.38 21.12 17.20
C VAL A 682 20.13 19.69 17.70
N VAL A 683 19.36 18.90 16.96
CA VAL A 683 19.08 17.50 17.32
C VAL A 683 20.34 16.65 17.34
N ARG A 684 21.23 16.81 16.34
CA ARG A 684 22.51 16.07 16.30
C ARG A 684 23.31 16.28 17.57
N VAL A 685 23.54 17.54 17.91
CA VAL A 685 24.37 17.94 19.04
C VAL A 685 23.75 17.50 20.36
N GLU A 686 22.42 17.61 20.53
CA GLU A 686 21.75 17.15 21.74
C GLU A 686 21.77 15.62 21.89
N ARG A 687 21.66 14.86 20.79
CA ARG A 687 21.83 13.40 20.82
C ARG A 687 23.22 13.01 21.29
N GLU A 688 24.25 13.67 20.76
CA GLU A 688 25.64 13.46 21.17
C GLU A 688 25.85 13.79 22.66
N ARG A 689 25.30 14.92 23.13
CA ARG A 689 25.38 15.36 24.53
C ARG A 689 24.69 14.40 25.50
N THR A 690 23.56 13.83 25.10
CA THR A 690 22.75 12.90 25.90
C THR A 690 23.17 11.44 25.74
N GLY A 691 24.19 11.15 24.94
CA GLY A 691 24.68 9.78 24.69
C GLY A 691 23.67 8.90 23.94
N ILE A 692 22.68 9.49 23.26
CA ILE A 692 21.70 8.75 22.46
C ILE A 692 22.39 8.24 21.20
N LYS A 693 22.66 6.94 21.15
CA LYS A 693 23.14 6.26 19.95
C LYS A 693 21.97 5.95 19.03
N ASP A 694 22.17 6.12 17.72
CA ASP A 694 21.22 5.65 16.73
C ASP A 694 21.27 4.11 16.65
N GLU A 695 20.29 3.42 17.23
CA GLU A 695 20.08 1.99 17.00
C GLU A 695 19.46 1.80 15.62
N LEU A 696 20.32 1.78 14.61
CA LEU A 696 19.94 1.64 13.22
C LEU A 696 19.53 0.19 12.91
N LYS A 697 18.24 -0.13 13.04
CA LYS A 697 17.67 -1.40 12.53
C LYS A 697 17.75 -1.42 11.00
N PHE A 698 18.29 -2.50 10.43
CA PHE A 698 18.31 -2.74 8.98
C PHE A 698 17.69 -4.11 8.70
N LEU A 699 17.11 -4.24 7.51
CA LEU A 699 16.53 -5.49 7.03
C LEU A 699 17.59 -6.33 6.31
N THR A 700 17.49 -7.65 6.41
CA THR A 700 18.22 -8.59 5.53
C THR A 700 17.67 -8.54 4.11
N ARG A 701 18.32 -9.23 3.16
CA ARG A 701 17.82 -9.31 1.77
C ARG A 701 16.45 -9.99 1.72
N GLU A 702 16.27 -11.04 2.49
CA GLU A 702 15.02 -11.81 2.58
C GLU A 702 13.90 -10.94 3.18
N GLU A 703 14.18 -10.23 4.27
CA GLU A 703 13.21 -9.32 4.90
C GLU A 703 12.84 -8.13 4.02
N ILE A 704 13.79 -7.58 3.24
CA ILE A 704 13.52 -6.58 2.20
C ILE A 704 12.55 -7.17 1.19
N LEU A 705 12.84 -8.39 0.72
CA LEU A 705 12.01 -9.01 -0.27
C LEU A 705 10.60 -9.21 0.27
N GLU A 706 10.41 -9.83 1.42
CA GLU A 706 9.09 -9.99 2.06
C GLU A 706 8.34 -8.67 2.25
N SER A 707 9.04 -7.60 2.66
CA SER A 707 8.43 -6.28 2.87
C SER A 707 7.94 -5.65 1.56
N ILE A 708 8.70 -5.77 0.47
CA ILE A 708 8.27 -5.31 -0.85
C ILE A 708 7.09 -6.16 -1.37
N GLY A 709 6.97 -7.43 -0.97
CA GLY A 709 5.84 -8.31 -1.36
C GLY A 709 4.48 -7.82 -0.87
N LYS A 710 4.48 -6.93 0.13
CA LYS A 710 3.27 -6.22 0.63
C LYS A 710 2.95 -4.96 -0.18
N CYS A 711 3.88 -4.48 -0.99
CA CYS A 711 3.71 -3.27 -1.78
C CYS A 711 2.72 -3.49 -2.92
N ILE A 712 1.78 -2.55 -3.08
CA ILE A 712 0.85 -2.53 -4.22
C ILE A 712 1.37 -1.69 -5.41
N PHE A 713 2.64 -1.26 -5.34
CA PHE A 713 3.36 -0.50 -6.38
C PHE A 713 2.63 0.76 -6.90
N CYS A 714 1.91 1.46 -6.03
CA CYS A 714 1.05 2.59 -6.41
C CYS A 714 1.78 3.89 -6.79
N GLY A 715 3.10 3.99 -6.57
CA GLY A 715 3.90 5.19 -6.86
C GLY A 715 3.72 6.38 -5.90
N ARG A 716 2.77 6.32 -4.95
CA ARG A 716 2.50 7.44 -4.03
C ARG A 716 3.71 7.85 -3.18
N CYS A 717 4.55 6.88 -2.80
CA CYS A 717 5.79 7.13 -2.09
C CYS A 717 6.80 7.95 -2.90
N GLU A 718 6.83 7.81 -4.22
CA GLU A 718 7.70 8.58 -5.13
C GLU A 718 7.24 10.03 -5.20
N SER A 719 5.93 10.25 -5.39
CA SER A 719 5.34 11.60 -5.46
C SER A 719 5.49 12.39 -4.15
N TRP A 720 5.58 11.71 -3.00
CA TRP A 720 5.79 12.34 -1.69
C TRP A 720 7.27 12.46 -1.33
N CYS A 721 8.18 11.88 -2.12
CA CYS A 721 9.61 11.92 -1.83
C CYS A 721 10.19 13.28 -2.24
N PRO A 722 10.70 14.11 -1.32
CA PRO A 722 11.29 15.42 -1.66
C PRO A 722 12.57 15.28 -2.48
N LYS A 723 13.17 14.10 -2.50
CA LYS A 723 14.36 13.76 -3.29
C LYS A 723 14.03 13.04 -4.59
N GLN A 724 12.75 12.82 -4.87
CA GLN A 724 12.26 12.17 -6.09
C GLN A 724 12.92 10.80 -6.34
N ILE A 725 13.20 10.05 -5.26
CA ILE A 725 13.72 8.68 -5.38
C ILE A 725 12.62 7.83 -6.04
N PRO A 726 12.93 7.12 -7.14
CA PRO A 726 11.97 6.29 -7.84
C PRO A 726 11.80 4.95 -7.10
N ILE A 727 11.20 4.99 -5.90
CA ILE A 727 11.06 3.87 -4.96
C ILE A 727 10.45 2.63 -5.62
N VAL A 728 9.43 2.78 -6.47
CA VAL A 728 8.82 1.63 -7.16
C VAL A 728 9.79 1.02 -8.15
N SER A 729 10.53 1.84 -8.90
CA SER A 729 11.62 1.35 -9.77
C SER A 729 12.72 0.65 -8.97
N VAL A 730 13.15 1.20 -7.84
CA VAL A 730 14.10 0.55 -6.92
C VAL A 730 13.59 -0.82 -6.49
N PHE A 731 12.30 -0.91 -6.14
CA PHE A 731 11.70 -2.16 -5.71
C PHE A 731 11.68 -3.18 -6.84
N ILE A 732 11.30 -2.78 -8.06
CA ILE A 732 11.31 -3.65 -9.24
C ILE A 732 12.73 -4.16 -9.53
N GLU A 733 13.74 -3.31 -9.43
CA GLU A 733 15.14 -3.72 -9.64
C GLU A 733 15.59 -4.79 -8.64
N ILE A 734 15.19 -4.66 -7.37
CA ILE A 734 15.42 -5.67 -6.33
C ILE A 734 14.56 -6.92 -6.55
N TYR A 735 13.33 -6.76 -7.06
CA TYR A 735 12.37 -7.83 -7.27
C TYR A 735 12.51 -8.58 -8.60
N LYS A 736 13.37 -8.12 -9.50
CA LYS A 736 13.41 -8.57 -10.90
C LYS A 736 13.49 -10.09 -11.04
N ASP A 737 14.26 -10.76 -10.18
CA ASP A 737 14.43 -12.22 -10.23
C ASP A 737 13.18 -12.94 -9.75
N ARG A 738 12.46 -12.41 -8.75
CA ARG A 738 11.15 -12.94 -8.34
C ARG A 738 10.13 -12.78 -9.46
N LEU A 739 10.04 -11.59 -10.05
CA LEU A 739 9.13 -11.32 -11.17
C LEU A 739 9.45 -12.22 -12.38
N ALA A 740 10.72 -12.39 -12.74
CA ALA A 740 11.12 -13.27 -13.85
C ALA A 740 10.77 -14.75 -13.60
N ASN A 741 10.78 -15.17 -12.33
CA ASN A 741 10.43 -16.52 -11.90
C ASN A 741 8.94 -16.68 -11.54
N ASP A 742 8.16 -15.60 -11.58
CA ASP A 742 6.70 -15.64 -11.36
C ASP A 742 6.04 -16.33 -12.56
N LYS A 743 5.99 -17.67 -12.50
CA LYS A 743 5.39 -18.55 -13.50
C LYS A 743 4.50 -19.56 -12.81
N ALA A 744 3.23 -19.57 -13.16
CA ALA A 744 2.27 -20.52 -12.66
C ALA A 744 1.23 -20.86 -13.73
N LYS A 745 0.24 -21.67 -13.35
CA LYS A 745 -0.94 -21.94 -14.15
C LYS A 745 -2.20 -21.51 -13.41
N ILE A 746 -3.17 -21.03 -14.15
CA ILE A 746 -4.45 -20.57 -13.61
C ILE A 746 -5.59 -21.15 -14.43
N SER A 747 -6.68 -21.55 -13.78
CA SER A 747 -7.93 -21.81 -14.50
C SER A 747 -8.44 -20.47 -15.03
N PRO A 748 -8.64 -20.26 -16.35
CA PRO A 748 -8.96 -18.93 -16.89
C PRO A 748 -10.35 -18.41 -16.48
N GLY A 749 -11.25 -19.30 -16.05
CA GLY A 749 -12.61 -18.97 -15.65
C GLY A 749 -13.61 -19.90 -16.32
N ARG A 750 -14.32 -20.70 -15.54
CA ARG A 750 -15.23 -21.72 -16.07
C ARG A 750 -16.63 -21.22 -16.43
N GLY A 751 -17.02 -20.02 -16.00
CA GLY A 751 -18.39 -19.55 -16.12
C GLY A 751 -19.32 -20.15 -15.05
N ALA A 752 -20.55 -20.44 -15.45
CA ALA A 752 -21.61 -20.85 -14.52
C ALA A 752 -21.36 -22.24 -13.90
N ILE A 753 -21.83 -22.42 -12.65
CA ILE A 753 -21.88 -23.72 -11.98
C ILE A 753 -22.99 -24.57 -12.63
N GLN A 754 -22.74 -25.83 -12.97
CA GLN A 754 -23.73 -26.65 -13.67
C GLN A 754 -24.86 -27.15 -12.76
N ASP A 755 -26.04 -27.43 -13.31
CA ASP A 755 -27.18 -27.89 -12.49
C ASP A 755 -26.93 -29.29 -11.91
N VAL A 756 -26.18 -30.12 -12.62
CA VAL A 756 -25.71 -31.43 -12.11
C VAL A 756 -24.84 -31.28 -10.86
N GLU A 757 -23.98 -30.26 -10.79
CA GLU A 757 -23.17 -30.00 -9.60
C GLU A 757 -24.06 -29.53 -8.44
N ILE A 758 -25.01 -28.62 -8.71
CA ILE A 758 -25.97 -28.15 -7.71
C ILE A 758 -26.80 -29.30 -7.14
N ARG A 759 -27.25 -30.26 -7.96
CA ARG A 759 -27.96 -31.46 -7.47
C ARG A 759 -27.11 -32.30 -6.52
N ASN A 760 -25.81 -32.40 -6.78
CA ASN A 760 -24.89 -33.17 -5.94
C ASN A 760 -24.59 -32.50 -4.59
N VAL A 761 -24.61 -31.16 -4.53
CA VAL A 761 -24.22 -30.43 -3.30
C VAL A 761 -25.36 -29.71 -2.58
N GLY A 762 -26.53 -29.55 -3.20
CA GLY A 762 -27.62 -28.73 -2.67
C GLY A 762 -28.10 -29.20 -1.29
N GLN A 763 -28.37 -30.50 -1.14
CA GLN A 763 -28.76 -31.09 0.12
C GLN A 763 -27.70 -30.92 1.23
N PRO A 764 -26.44 -31.36 1.03
CA PRO A 764 -25.44 -31.27 2.08
C PRO A 764 -25.07 -29.81 2.43
N ILE A 765 -25.19 -28.85 1.51
CA ILE A 765 -25.04 -27.41 1.82
C ILE A 765 -26.17 -26.96 2.76
N VAL A 766 -27.42 -27.26 2.42
CA VAL A 766 -28.60 -26.81 3.19
C VAL A 766 -28.64 -27.44 4.57
N PHE A 767 -28.26 -28.70 4.68
CA PHE A 767 -28.19 -29.40 5.96
C PHE A 767 -26.96 -29.01 6.79
N GLY A 768 -25.97 -28.35 6.17
CA GLY A 768 -24.74 -27.92 6.81
C GLY A 768 -23.65 -28.98 6.92
N GLU A 769 -23.81 -30.13 6.25
CA GLU A 769 -22.79 -31.18 6.17
C GLU A 769 -21.59 -30.74 5.32
N ILE A 770 -21.83 -29.94 4.28
CA ILE A 770 -20.80 -29.10 3.68
C ILE A 770 -20.71 -27.83 4.55
N PRO A 771 -19.56 -27.54 5.20
CA PRO A 771 -19.46 -26.46 6.19
C PRO A 771 -19.79 -25.07 5.65
N GLY A 772 -19.60 -24.86 4.36
CA GLY A 772 -20.12 -23.71 3.64
C GLY A 772 -19.42 -23.45 2.31
N ILE A 773 -19.92 -22.43 1.61
CA ILE A 773 -19.31 -21.85 0.42
C ILE A 773 -18.51 -20.61 0.83
N LEU A 774 -17.21 -20.58 0.53
CA LEU A 774 -16.35 -19.40 0.67
C LEU A 774 -16.11 -18.80 -0.72
N ALA A 775 -16.63 -17.60 -0.96
CA ALA A 775 -16.44 -16.88 -2.21
C ALA A 775 -15.42 -15.75 -2.04
N ALA A 776 -14.17 -15.96 -2.43
CA ALA A 776 -13.12 -14.94 -2.36
C ALA A 776 -12.99 -14.16 -3.68
N VAL A 777 -13.37 -12.89 -3.66
CA VAL A 777 -13.55 -12.05 -4.85
C VAL A 777 -12.92 -10.67 -4.63
N GLY A 778 -12.93 -9.82 -5.66
CA GLY A 778 -12.53 -8.42 -5.55
C GLY A 778 -11.08 -8.12 -5.93
N CYS A 779 -10.54 -7.03 -5.38
CA CYS A 779 -9.31 -6.39 -5.84
C CYS A 779 -8.06 -6.87 -5.08
N SER A 780 -6.89 -6.32 -5.42
CA SER A 780 -5.58 -6.80 -4.95
C SER A 780 -4.88 -5.93 -3.90
N ILE A 781 -5.63 -5.15 -3.10
CA ILE A 781 -5.06 -4.39 -1.97
C ILE A 781 -4.99 -5.26 -0.71
N TRP A 782 -4.29 -6.39 -0.80
CA TRP A 782 -4.16 -7.33 0.32
C TRP A 782 -3.18 -6.80 1.38
N PRO A 783 -3.53 -6.80 2.68
CA PRO A 783 -2.67 -6.29 3.76
C PRO A 783 -1.26 -6.85 3.79
N ASN A 784 -1.09 -8.16 3.57
CA ASN A 784 0.22 -8.82 3.52
C ASN A 784 0.48 -9.55 2.19
N GLY A 785 -0.04 -9.02 1.08
CA GLY A 785 0.14 -9.60 -0.25
C GLY A 785 -0.76 -10.81 -0.55
N GLY A 786 -0.70 -11.31 -1.79
CA GLY A 786 -1.60 -12.36 -2.30
C GLY A 786 -1.44 -13.71 -1.63
N LYS A 787 -0.23 -14.03 -1.13
CA LYS A 787 0.07 -15.26 -0.39
C LYS A 787 -0.87 -15.46 0.80
N GLU A 788 -1.15 -14.39 1.53
CA GLU A 788 -2.02 -14.44 2.70
C GLU A 788 -3.46 -14.85 2.33
N LEU A 789 -3.97 -14.37 1.19
CA LEU A 789 -5.27 -14.82 0.68
C LEU A 789 -5.21 -16.31 0.32
N GLY A 790 -4.16 -16.73 -0.39
CA GLY A 790 -3.93 -18.15 -0.71
C GLY A 790 -4.01 -19.05 0.51
N GLU A 791 -3.28 -18.72 1.58
CA GLU A 791 -3.29 -19.45 2.86
C GLU A 791 -4.69 -19.54 3.48
N ILE A 792 -5.51 -18.49 3.38
CA ILE A 792 -6.92 -18.51 3.79
C ILE A 792 -7.69 -19.53 2.97
N LEU A 793 -7.61 -19.45 1.64
CA LEU A 793 -8.34 -20.35 0.75
C LEU A 793 -8.00 -21.81 1.04
N GLU A 794 -6.72 -22.13 1.13
CA GLU A 794 -6.26 -23.50 1.34
C GLU A 794 -6.67 -24.09 2.69
N GLU A 795 -6.70 -23.28 3.76
CA GLU A 795 -7.20 -23.73 5.07
C GLU A 795 -8.67 -24.17 4.97
N PHE A 796 -9.50 -23.44 4.21
CA PHE A 796 -10.92 -23.78 4.03
C PHE A 796 -11.14 -24.92 3.05
N ILE A 797 -10.34 -25.02 1.99
CA ILE A 797 -10.35 -26.18 1.08
C ILE A 797 -10.07 -27.47 1.87
N LYS A 798 -9.01 -27.49 2.71
CA LYS A 798 -8.66 -28.65 3.56
C LYS A 798 -9.74 -29.02 4.57
N ARG A 799 -10.64 -28.08 4.89
CA ARG A 799 -11.78 -28.26 5.78
C ARG A 799 -13.08 -28.60 5.03
N ASN A 800 -12.98 -29.04 3.78
CA ASN A 800 -14.12 -29.45 2.94
C ASN A 800 -15.13 -28.33 2.65
N PHE A 801 -14.71 -27.05 2.71
CA PHE A 801 -15.52 -25.97 2.16
C PHE A 801 -15.49 -26.04 0.62
N ILE A 802 -16.53 -25.50 -0.01
CA ILE A 802 -16.50 -25.19 -1.44
C ILE A 802 -15.87 -23.81 -1.56
N VAL A 803 -14.70 -23.70 -2.17
CA VAL A 803 -14.03 -22.42 -2.35
C VAL A 803 -14.19 -21.95 -3.79
N VAL A 804 -14.71 -20.73 -3.94
CA VAL A 804 -14.95 -20.10 -5.24
C VAL A 804 -14.16 -18.79 -5.31
N VAL A 805 -13.53 -18.54 -6.45
CA VAL A 805 -12.73 -17.33 -6.70
C VAL A 805 -13.11 -16.67 -8.02
N SER A 806 -12.86 -15.37 -8.10
CA SER A 806 -12.99 -14.57 -9.32
C SER A 806 -12.00 -13.40 -9.32
N GLY A 807 -11.80 -12.78 -10.48
CA GLY A 807 -11.05 -11.54 -10.62
C GLY A 807 -9.63 -11.61 -10.05
N CYS A 808 -9.18 -10.56 -9.35
CA CYS A 808 -7.82 -10.53 -8.80
C CYS A 808 -7.60 -11.56 -7.69
N SER A 809 -8.65 -11.97 -6.99
CA SER A 809 -8.56 -13.03 -5.97
C SER A 809 -8.28 -14.41 -6.59
N ALA A 810 -8.82 -14.70 -7.78
CA ALA A 810 -8.45 -15.90 -8.53
C ALA A 810 -6.96 -15.88 -8.92
N MET A 811 -6.43 -14.72 -9.30
CA MET A 811 -5.01 -14.55 -9.62
C MET A 811 -4.10 -14.77 -8.41
N ALA A 812 -4.52 -14.36 -7.21
CA ALA A 812 -3.77 -14.64 -5.98
C ALA A 812 -3.70 -16.14 -5.64
N ALA A 813 -4.70 -16.92 -6.03
CA ALA A 813 -4.70 -18.37 -5.83
C ALA A 813 -3.72 -19.10 -6.79
N ALA A 814 -3.27 -18.42 -7.85
CA ALA A 814 -2.35 -18.99 -8.85
C ALA A 814 -0.87 -18.77 -8.51
N SER A 815 -0.50 -17.65 -7.88
CA SER A 815 0.90 -17.36 -7.52
C SER A 815 1.05 -16.38 -6.37
N ASP A 816 2.15 -16.51 -5.64
CA ASP A 816 2.65 -15.60 -4.61
C ASP A 816 3.81 -14.71 -5.11
N TYR A 817 3.85 -14.39 -6.41
CA TYR A 817 4.96 -13.68 -7.08
C TYR A 817 6.24 -14.52 -7.27
N SER A 818 6.35 -15.71 -6.69
CA SER A 818 7.52 -16.60 -6.86
C SER A 818 7.19 -17.90 -7.61
N GLY A 819 5.93 -18.07 -8.03
CA GLY A 819 5.43 -19.30 -8.64
C GLY A 819 5.31 -20.48 -7.66
N THR A 820 5.56 -20.28 -6.36
CA THR A 820 5.60 -21.40 -5.40
C THR A 820 4.23 -21.80 -4.87
N TYR A 821 3.24 -20.91 -4.97
CA TYR A 821 1.89 -21.13 -4.45
C TYR A 821 0.85 -21.20 -5.56
N ASN A 822 0.51 -22.42 -5.99
CA ASN A 822 -0.52 -22.65 -7.00
C ASN A 822 -1.58 -23.63 -6.48
N LEU A 823 -2.79 -23.12 -6.22
CA LEU A 823 -3.89 -23.93 -5.74
C LEU A 823 -4.66 -24.66 -6.85
N PHE A 824 -4.60 -24.16 -8.09
CA PHE A 824 -5.33 -24.77 -9.21
C PHE A 824 -4.72 -26.08 -9.68
N GLU A 825 -3.42 -26.29 -9.49
CA GLU A 825 -2.78 -27.58 -9.79
C GLU A 825 -2.96 -28.59 -8.65
N LYS A 826 -3.32 -28.12 -7.45
CA LYS A 826 -3.45 -28.96 -6.25
C LYS A 826 -4.88 -29.46 -6.01
N TYR A 827 -5.90 -28.69 -6.40
CA TYR A 827 -7.30 -28.95 -6.11
C TYR A 827 -8.14 -28.94 -7.39
N GLY A 828 -9.19 -29.75 -7.43
CA GLY A 828 -10.09 -29.82 -8.60
C GLY A 828 -11.00 -28.59 -8.72
N GLY A 829 -11.60 -28.40 -9.91
CA GLY A 829 -12.49 -27.26 -10.19
C GLY A 829 -14.00 -27.58 -10.17
N ASN A 830 -14.38 -28.80 -9.75
CA ASN A 830 -15.78 -29.15 -9.49
C ASN A 830 -16.35 -28.31 -8.34
N PHE A 831 -17.60 -27.86 -8.46
CA PHE A 831 -18.32 -27.20 -7.37
C PHE A 831 -18.74 -28.24 -6.31
N GLY A 832 -17.79 -28.56 -5.43
CA GLY A 832 -17.90 -29.61 -4.42
C GLY A 832 -16.93 -29.40 -3.26
N PRO A 833 -17.12 -30.12 -2.14
CA PRO A 833 -16.30 -29.94 -0.94
C PRO A 833 -14.82 -30.23 -1.24
N GLY A 834 -13.93 -29.36 -0.77
CA GLY A 834 -12.49 -29.54 -0.93
C GLY A 834 -11.94 -29.18 -2.32
N ASN A 835 -12.72 -28.44 -3.11
CA ASN A 835 -12.32 -27.96 -4.44
C ASN A 835 -12.18 -26.44 -4.50
N LEU A 836 -11.48 -25.97 -5.54
CA LEU A 836 -11.26 -24.56 -5.86
C LEU A 836 -11.83 -24.24 -7.24
N VAL A 837 -12.89 -23.43 -7.26
CA VAL A 837 -13.62 -23.07 -8.48
C VAL A 837 -13.27 -21.65 -8.90
N ASN A 838 -12.62 -21.44 -10.05
CA ASN A 838 -12.54 -20.11 -10.65
C ASN A 838 -13.70 -19.88 -11.62
N VAL A 839 -14.64 -19.00 -11.26
CA VAL A 839 -15.78 -18.67 -12.14
C VAL A 839 -15.39 -17.72 -13.28
N GLY A 840 -14.31 -16.94 -13.14
CA GLY A 840 -13.81 -16.05 -14.18
C GLY A 840 -13.56 -14.62 -13.69
N SER A 841 -13.88 -13.65 -14.54
CA SER A 841 -13.62 -12.25 -14.28
C SER A 841 -14.63 -11.65 -13.28
N CYS A 842 -14.55 -10.34 -13.09
CA CYS A 842 -15.34 -9.62 -12.09
C CYS A 842 -16.85 -9.77 -12.33
N VAL A 843 -17.28 -9.83 -13.59
CA VAL A 843 -18.68 -10.03 -13.99
C VAL A 843 -19.17 -11.47 -13.78
N SER A 844 -18.25 -12.43 -13.70
CA SER A 844 -18.56 -13.84 -13.41
C SER A 844 -18.97 -14.06 -11.94
N ASN A 845 -18.91 -13.04 -11.07
CA ASN A 845 -19.47 -13.09 -9.71
C ASN A 845 -20.98 -13.37 -9.68
N SER A 846 -21.69 -13.02 -10.76
CA SER A 846 -23.10 -13.38 -10.97
C SER A 846 -23.36 -14.88 -10.89
N HIS A 847 -22.39 -15.72 -11.31
CA HIS A 847 -22.49 -17.18 -11.21
C HIS A 847 -22.40 -17.71 -9.79
N ILE A 848 -21.77 -16.95 -8.88
CA ILE A 848 -21.65 -17.31 -7.47
C ILE A 848 -23.00 -17.12 -6.77
N THR A 849 -23.65 -15.96 -7.00
CA THR A 849 -25.03 -15.75 -6.53
C THR A 849 -26.00 -16.67 -7.23
N GLY A 850 -25.80 -16.90 -8.52
CA GLY A 850 -26.55 -17.87 -9.30
C GLY A 850 -26.49 -19.26 -8.70
N ALA A 851 -25.33 -19.73 -8.24
CA ALA A 851 -25.22 -21.02 -7.55
C ALA A 851 -26.07 -21.08 -6.27
N ALA A 852 -26.07 -20.02 -5.45
CA ALA A 852 -26.91 -19.96 -4.25
C ALA A 852 -28.42 -19.96 -4.58
N MET A 853 -28.83 -19.21 -5.63
CA MET A 853 -30.20 -19.20 -6.12
C MET A 853 -30.61 -20.57 -6.67
N LYS A 854 -29.71 -21.25 -7.39
CA LYS A 854 -29.96 -22.59 -7.92
C LYS A 854 -30.06 -23.65 -6.84
N VAL A 855 -29.37 -23.51 -5.69
CA VAL A 855 -29.63 -24.37 -4.53
C VAL A 855 -31.08 -24.22 -4.06
N ALA A 856 -31.59 -22.99 -3.94
CA ALA A 856 -32.99 -22.77 -3.56
C ALA A 856 -33.98 -23.29 -4.61
N ASN A 857 -33.71 -23.08 -5.90
CA ASN A 857 -34.60 -23.49 -6.97
C ASN A 857 -34.55 -25.00 -7.26
N ILE A 858 -33.38 -25.59 -7.44
CA ILE A 858 -33.22 -26.99 -7.86
C ILE A 858 -33.45 -27.94 -6.69
N PHE A 859 -32.79 -27.71 -5.55
CA PHE A 859 -32.92 -28.62 -4.40
C PHE A 859 -34.21 -28.37 -3.63
N ALA A 860 -34.54 -27.11 -3.32
CA ALA A 860 -35.72 -26.79 -2.53
C ALA A 860 -36.98 -26.46 -3.34
N LYS A 861 -36.92 -26.55 -4.67
CA LYS A 861 -38.05 -26.35 -5.58
C LYS A 861 -38.75 -25.01 -5.40
N ARG A 862 -37.99 -23.97 -4.98
CA ARG A 862 -38.51 -22.62 -4.84
C ARG A 862 -38.66 -21.95 -6.19
N ASN A 863 -39.79 -21.28 -6.40
CA ASN A 863 -40.03 -20.53 -7.63
C ASN A 863 -39.01 -19.39 -7.72
N LEU A 864 -38.25 -19.37 -8.82
CA LEU A 864 -37.24 -18.36 -9.06
C LEU A 864 -37.82 -17.10 -9.71
N ARG A 865 -38.80 -17.25 -10.60
CA ARG A 865 -39.31 -16.18 -11.45
C ARG A 865 -39.84 -14.99 -10.63
N ALA A 866 -39.18 -13.84 -10.71
CA ALA A 866 -39.61 -12.57 -10.09
C ALA A 866 -39.91 -12.66 -8.57
N ASN A 867 -39.18 -13.53 -7.84
CA ASN A 867 -39.51 -13.90 -6.45
C ASN A 867 -38.37 -13.64 -5.47
N PHE A 868 -37.79 -12.43 -5.53
CA PHE A 868 -36.56 -12.09 -4.83
C PHE A 868 -36.61 -12.35 -3.31
N GLU A 869 -37.65 -11.86 -2.62
CA GLU A 869 -37.78 -11.95 -1.15
C GLU A 869 -37.73 -13.41 -0.65
N GLU A 870 -38.44 -14.33 -1.31
CA GLU A 870 -38.49 -15.74 -0.88
C GLU A 870 -37.14 -16.44 -1.07
N ILE A 871 -36.48 -16.22 -2.20
CA ILE A 871 -35.17 -16.81 -2.48
C ILE A 871 -34.11 -16.26 -1.52
N ALA A 872 -34.12 -14.95 -1.26
CA ALA A 872 -33.22 -14.30 -0.32
C ALA A 872 -33.43 -14.80 1.12
N ASP A 873 -34.69 -14.95 1.56
CA ASP A 873 -35.02 -15.55 2.87
C ASP A 873 -34.54 -17.01 2.97
N TYR A 874 -34.73 -17.80 1.92
CA TYR A 874 -34.24 -19.17 1.88
C TYR A 874 -32.72 -19.23 2.05
N ILE A 875 -31.97 -18.42 1.28
CA ILE A 875 -30.51 -18.34 1.35
C ILE A 875 -30.04 -17.90 2.73
N LEU A 876 -30.62 -16.81 3.28
CA LEU A 876 -30.29 -16.28 4.60
C LEU A 876 -30.41 -17.34 5.70
N ASN A 877 -31.44 -18.19 5.62
CA ASN A 877 -31.78 -19.12 6.68
C ASN A 877 -31.18 -20.53 6.51
N ARG A 878 -30.80 -20.92 5.28
CA ARG A 878 -30.44 -22.33 4.97
C ARG A 878 -29.13 -22.50 4.19
N VAL A 879 -28.67 -21.51 3.41
CA VAL A 879 -27.47 -21.67 2.58
C VAL A 879 -26.26 -21.08 3.28
N GLY A 880 -25.42 -21.95 3.85
CA GLY A 880 -24.18 -21.56 4.52
C GLY A 880 -23.15 -21.05 3.52
N ALA A 881 -23.04 -19.73 3.36
CA ALA A 881 -22.11 -19.08 2.45
C ALA A 881 -21.53 -17.80 3.06
N VAL A 882 -20.34 -17.40 2.61
CA VAL A 882 -19.70 -16.13 2.98
C VAL A 882 -18.82 -15.63 1.84
N GLY A 883 -18.93 -14.34 1.53
CA GLY A 883 -18.03 -13.62 0.63
C GLY A 883 -16.81 -13.09 1.37
N LEU A 884 -15.64 -13.07 0.71
CA LEU A 884 -14.41 -12.47 1.20
C LEU A 884 -13.85 -11.50 0.15
N VAL A 885 -13.78 -10.23 0.51
CA VAL A 885 -13.10 -9.19 -0.27
C VAL A 885 -11.88 -8.73 0.52
N TRP A 886 -10.84 -9.56 0.55
CA TRP A 886 -9.65 -9.29 1.37
C TRP A 886 -8.88 -8.05 0.88
N GLY A 887 -8.87 -7.81 -0.44
CA GLY A 887 -8.20 -6.66 -1.05
C GLY A 887 -9.15 -5.53 -1.46
N ALA A 888 -10.05 -5.09 -0.57
CA ALA A 888 -11.06 -4.06 -0.86
C ALA A 888 -10.46 -2.76 -1.43
N MET A 889 -11.01 -2.28 -2.56
CA MET A 889 -10.59 -1.07 -3.27
C MET A 889 -11.72 -0.38 -4.04
N SER A 890 -12.29 -1.05 -5.05
CA SER A 890 -13.17 -0.41 -6.03
C SER A 890 -14.63 -0.34 -5.58
N GLU A 891 -15.35 0.64 -6.09
CA GLU A 891 -16.80 0.80 -5.98
C GLU A 891 -17.57 -0.43 -6.48
N LYS A 892 -17.05 -1.13 -7.49
CA LYS A 892 -17.59 -2.43 -7.95
C LYS A 892 -17.67 -3.47 -6.85
N ALA A 893 -16.69 -3.50 -5.94
CA ALA A 893 -16.73 -4.44 -4.82
C ALA A 893 -17.81 -4.04 -3.79
N VAL A 894 -18.16 -2.75 -3.71
CA VAL A 894 -19.26 -2.26 -2.88
C VAL A 894 -20.60 -2.72 -3.46
N SER A 895 -20.83 -2.55 -4.76
CA SER A 895 -22.08 -2.99 -5.41
C SER A 895 -22.25 -4.52 -5.36
N ILE A 896 -21.20 -5.30 -5.68
CA ILE A 896 -21.19 -6.76 -5.51
C ILE A 896 -21.54 -7.14 -4.06
N GLY A 897 -20.89 -6.50 -3.08
CA GLY A 897 -21.14 -6.74 -1.67
C GLY A 897 -22.60 -6.47 -1.27
N ASN A 898 -23.17 -5.35 -1.71
CA ASN A 898 -24.56 -5.01 -1.43
C ASN A 898 -25.53 -6.01 -2.09
N GLY A 899 -25.22 -6.52 -3.29
CA GLY A 899 -26.05 -7.52 -3.99
C GLY A 899 -26.12 -8.83 -3.23
N VAL A 900 -24.97 -9.37 -2.79
CA VAL A 900 -24.95 -10.60 -1.98
C VAL A 900 -25.53 -10.38 -0.59
N ASN A 901 -25.35 -9.20 0.01
CA ASN A 901 -25.97 -8.85 1.29
C ASN A 901 -27.50 -8.84 1.19
N ARG A 902 -28.06 -8.32 0.09
CA ARG A 902 -29.51 -8.35 -0.15
C ARG A 902 -30.05 -9.77 -0.28
N LEU A 903 -29.23 -10.73 -0.73
CA LEU A 903 -29.58 -12.16 -0.74
C LEU A 903 -29.40 -12.84 0.63
N GLY A 904 -29.02 -12.10 1.67
CA GLY A 904 -28.75 -12.66 3.00
C GLY A 904 -27.40 -13.37 3.13
N ILE A 905 -26.47 -13.14 2.20
CA ILE A 905 -25.12 -13.71 2.25
C ILE A 905 -24.18 -12.69 2.91
N PRO A 906 -23.44 -13.09 3.95
CA PRO A 906 -22.48 -12.24 4.63
C PRO A 906 -21.21 -12.01 3.81
N VAL A 907 -20.58 -10.86 4.00
CA VAL A 907 -19.33 -10.45 3.36
C VAL A 907 -18.33 -10.00 4.42
N ILE A 908 -17.13 -10.56 4.35
CA ILE A 908 -15.97 -10.10 5.11
C ILE A 908 -15.13 -9.23 4.18
N LEU A 909 -14.88 -7.99 4.59
CA LEU A 909 -13.98 -7.09 3.90
C LEU A 909 -12.61 -7.13 4.59
N GLY A 910 -11.55 -6.88 3.83
CA GLY A 910 -10.25 -6.59 4.43
C GLY A 910 -10.22 -5.25 5.17
N PRO A 911 -9.10 -4.89 5.81
CA PRO A 911 -9.00 -3.73 6.70
C PRO A 911 -9.35 -2.40 6.03
N GLN A 912 -9.10 -2.29 4.72
CA GLN A 912 -9.41 -1.09 3.94
C GLN A 912 -10.91 -0.92 3.70
N GLY A 913 -11.72 -1.97 3.87
CA GLY A 913 -13.16 -1.97 3.67
C GLY A 913 -13.92 -0.98 4.55
N ILE A 914 -13.37 -0.57 5.69
CA ILE A 914 -13.93 0.50 6.53
C ILE A 914 -14.11 1.83 5.76
N LYS A 915 -13.34 2.04 4.69
CA LYS A 915 -13.42 3.23 3.83
C LYS A 915 -14.67 3.24 2.93
N TYR A 916 -15.42 2.13 2.85
CA TYR A 916 -16.73 2.06 2.20
C TYR A 916 -17.88 2.62 3.06
N ARG A 917 -17.54 3.34 4.14
CA ARG A 917 -18.43 4.14 5.00
C ARG A 917 -19.31 3.33 5.94
N LYS A 918 -19.71 2.10 5.61
CA LYS A 918 -20.59 1.29 6.46
C LYS A 918 -20.24 -0.20 6.52
N GLU A 919 -20.62 -0.81 7.64
CA GLU A 919 -20.79 -2.25 7.84
C GLU A 919 -22.26 -2.56 8.16
N LEU A 920 -22.66 -3.83 8.09
CA LEU A 920 -24.00 -4.31 8.45
C LEU A 920 -23.87 -5.38 9.53
N ARG A 921 -24.10 -5.00 10.79
CA ARG A 921 -23.72 -5.78 11.98
C ARG A 921 -24.91 -6.12 12.86
N GLY A 922 -25.03 -7.39 13.25
CA GLY A 922 -26.06 -7.84 14.19
C GLY A 922 -25.75 -7.58 15.67
N ASP A 923 -24.52 -7.21 16.02
CA ASP A 923 -24.09 -6.89 17.39
C ASP A 923 -24.04 -5.39 17.70
N VAL A 924 -24.45 -4.55 16.75
CA VAL A 924 -24.58 -3.11 16.95
C VAL A 924 -25.99 -2.83 17.46
N GLU A 925 -26.08 -2.25 18.67
CA GLU A 925 -27.33 -1.68 19.18
C GLU A 925 -27.58 -0.33 18.51
N ASN A 926 -28.84 -0.09 18.15
CA ASN A 926 -29.20 1.17 17.52
C ASN A 926 -29.62 2.18 18.60
N PRO A 927 -29.03 3.39 18.68
CA PRO A 927 -29.55 4.44 19.57
C PRO A 927 -31.01 4.83 19.27
N TYR A 928 -31.53 4.54 18.08
CA TYR A 928 -32.93 4.78 17.67
C TYR A 928 -33.91 3.68 18.09
N GLU A 929 -33.45 2.50 18.54
CA GLU A 929 -34.35 1.42 19.00
C GLU A 929 -35.14 1.79 20.27
N ASN A 930 -34.68 2.82 21.01
CA ASN A 930 -35.32 3.27 22.24
C ASN A 930 -36.16 4.55 22.09
N ASN A 931 -36.18 5.23 20.92
CA ASN A 931 -36.82 6.56 20.78
C ASN A 931 -37.23 6.95 19.33
N SER A 932 -37.42 5.99 18.42
CA SER A 932 -37.90 6.29 17.06
C SER A 932 -39.36 5.88 16.88
N GLU A 933 -40.27 6.85 16.88
CA GLU A 933 -41.68 6.64 16.52
C GLU A 933 -41.84 5.95 15.16
N ILE A 934 -40.88 6.12 14.23
CA ILE A 934 -40.91 5.47 12.92
C ILE A 934 -40.66 3.96 13.03
N PHE A 935 -39.68 3.55 13.85
CA PHE A 935 -39.37 2.13 14.01
C PHE A 935 -40.44 1.44 14.87
N GLU A 936 -41.03 2.14 15.83
CA GLU A 936 -42.20 1.64 16.54
C GLU A 936 -43.43 1.52 15.63
N TYR A 937 -43.69 2.51 14.77
CA TYR A 937 -44.77 2.49 13.79
C TYR A 937 -44.58 1.35 12.78
N GLU A 938 -43.39 1.21 12.20
CA GLU A 938 -43.04 0.14 11.27
C GLU A 938 -43.07 -1.24 11.97
N ARG A 939 -42.60 -1.34 13.22
CA ARG A 939 -42.68 -2.59 13.99
C ARG A 939 -44.13 -2.99 14.28
N LYS A 940 -45.00 -2.04 14.61
CA LYS A 940 -46.43 -2.27 14.88
C LYS A 940 -47.24 -2.54 13.60
N ASN A 941 -46.89 -1.93 12.46
CA ASN A 941 -47.70 -1.96 11.23
C ASN A 941 -47.16 -2.88 10.11
N LEU A 942 -45.85 -3.17 10.06
CA LEU A 942 -45.21 -3.97 8.99
C LEU A 942 -44.83 -5.40 9.44
N GLY A 943 -45.12 -5.78 10.69
CA GLY A 943 -44.90 -7.14 11.19
C GLY A 943 -43.42 -7.51 11.37
N LEU A 944 -42.56 -6.53 11.70
CA LEU A 944 -41.16 -6.78 12.06
C LEU A 944 -41.07 -7.59 13.34
N LEU A 945 -40.36 -8.71 13.25
CA LEU A 945 -40.01 -9.52 14.40
C LEU A 945 -38.92 -8.84 15.25
N ASP A 946 -38.81 -9.24 16.52
CA ASP A 946 -37.60 -8.96 17.29
C ASP A 946 -36.39 -9.52 16.54
N ARG A 947 -35.23 -8.88 16.71
CA ARG A 947 -34.01 -9.04 15.87
C ARG A 947 -33.69 -10.48 15.47
N TRP A 948 -33.77 -11.40 16.44
CA TRP A 948 -33.44 -12.81 16.28
C TRP A 948 -34.65 -13.73 16.39
N LYS A 949 -35.86 -13.23 16.18
CA LYS A 949 -37.05 -14.07 16.05
C LYS A 949 -37.29 -14.44 14.59
N VAL A 950 -37.93 -15.59 14.39
CA VAL A 950 -38.34 -16.13 13.09
C VAL A 950 -39.75 -16.72 13.19
N TYR A 951 -40.46 -16.78 12.08
CA TYR A 951 -41.65 -17.61 11.95
C TYR A 951 -41.25 -19.05 11.62
N ASN A 952 -42.05 -20.00 12.08
CA ASN A 952 -42.05 -21.36 11.55
C ASN A 952 -42.98 -21.43 10.34
N THR A 953 -42.45 -21.83 9.19
CA THR A 953 -43.21 -21.94 7.93
C THR A 953 -44.39 -22.92 8.02
N THR A 954 -44.33 -23.91 8.93
CA THR A 954 -45.32 -24.99 9.03
C THR A 954 -46.59 -24.57 9.77
N ASN A 955 -46.48 -23.69 10.77
CA ASN A 955 -47.60 -23.36 11.66
C ASN A 955 -47.76 -21.85 11.97
N GLY A 956 -46.89 -20.99 11.46
CA GLY A 956 -46.96 -19.54 11.66
C GLY A 956 -46.50 -19.05 13.04
N GLU A 957 -46.14 -19.95 13.96
CA GLU A 957 -45.69 -19.57 15.31
C GLU A 957 -44.31 -18.87 15.26
N ILE A 958 -44.09 -17.96 16.20
CA ILE A 958 -42.86 -17.19 16.33
C ILE A 958 -41.91 -17.88 17.32
N PHE A 959 -40.64 -18.04 16.95
CA PHE A 959 -39.60 -18.68 17.75
C PHE A 959 -38.35 -17.81 17.86
N ASP A 960 -37.61 -17.97 18.97
CA ASP A 960 -36.28 -17.40 19.13
C ASP A 960 -35.26 -18.22 18.32
N SER A 961 -34.52 -17.53 17.45
CA SER A 961 -33.42 -18.04 16.63
C SER A 961 -32.07 -17.55 17.15
N GLU A 962 -30.99 -18.22 16.74
CA GLU A 962 -29.61 -17.78 16.93
C GLU A 962 -29.20 -16.62 16.01
N PRO A 963 -28.12 -15.88 16.36
CA PRO A 963 -27.50 -14.89 15.50
C PRO A 963 -26.64 -15.51 14.40
N ALA A 964 -27.26 -16.27 13.49
CA ALA A 964 -26.60 -16.98 12.40
C ALA A 964 -27.19 -16.57 11.03
N PRO A 965 -26.43 -15.90 10.14
CA PRO A 965 -25.13 -15.28 10.40
C PRO A 965 -25.24 -14.07 11.34
N LEU A 966 -24.15 -13.75 12.07
CA LEU A 966 -24.11 -12.64 13.02
C LEU A 966 -23.99 -11.27 12.34
N HIS A 967 -23.29 -11.19 11.22
CA HIS A 967 -23.09 -9.96 10.45
C HIS A 967 -23.46 -10.24 9.00
N LEU A 968 -23.89 -9.20 8.27
CA LEU A 968 -23.92 -9.24 6.80
C LEU A 968 -22.70 -8.55 6.21
N SER A 969 -22.11 -7.55 6.85
CA SER A 969 -20.85 -6.97 6.39
C SER A 969 -19.96 -6.62 7.58
N TYR A 970 -18.69 -7.00 7.51
CA TYR A 970 -17.70 -6.74 8.55
C TYR A 970 -16.30 -6.58 7.94
N ALA A 971 -15.56 -5.54 8.32
CA ALA A 971 -14.18 -5.31 7.90
C ALA A 971 -13.19 -5.89 8.93
N ALA A 972 -12.64 -7.05 8.61
CA ALA A 972 -11.66 -7.74 9.43
C ALA A 972 -10.27 -7.08 9.33
N LYS A 973 -9.54 -7.07 10.44
CA LYS A 973 -8.23 -6.42 10.57
C LYS A 973 -7.07 -7.36 10.24
N THR A 974 -7.21 -8.64 10.53
CA THR A 974 -6.14 -9.63 10.38
C THR A 974 -6.67 -10.92 9.74
N LYS A 975 -5.75 -11.73 9.19
CA LYS A 975 -6.06 -13.05 8.66
C LYS A 975 -6.72 -13.94 9.71
N GLU A 976 -6.23 -13.90 10.95
CA GLU A 976 -6.73 -14.71 12.06
C GLU A 976 -8.20 -14.41 12.35
N GLU A 977 -8.57 -13.13 12.34
CA GLU A 977 -9.97 -12.71 12.48
C GLU A 977 -10.83 -13.21 11.32
N VAL A 978 -10.33 -13.14 10.08
CA VAL A 978 -11.02 -13.69 8.90
C VAL A 978 -11.26 -15.19 9.03
N MET A 979 -10.24 -15.96 9.44
CA MET A 979 -10.37 -17.41 9.63
C MET A 979 -11.52 -17.74 10.59
N ILE A 980 -11.58 -17.07 11.73
CA ILE A 980 -12.64 -17.26 12.73
C ILE A 980 -14.00 -16.86 12.16
N LEU A 981 -14.08 -15.68 11.52
CA LEU A 981 -15.34 -15.15 10.99
C LEU A 981 -15.93 -16.01 9.87
N ILE A 982 -15.12 -16.58 8.97
CA ILE A 982 -15.63 -17.45 7.89
C ILE A 982 -16.41 -18.61 8.49
N SER A 983 -15.82 -19.34 9.45
CA SER A 983 -16.49 -20.50 10.08
C SER A 983 -17.76 -20.12 10.85
N LYS A 984 -17.76 -18.94 11.48
CA LYS A 984 -18.92 -18.43 12.23
C LYS A 984 -20.05 -17.97 11.30
N LEU A 985 -19.71 -17.27 10.23
CA LEU A 985 -20.69 -16.65 9.34
C LEU A 985 -21.31 -17.63 8.34
N THR A 986 -20.86 -18.90 8.27
CA THR A 986 -21.54 -19.96 7.49
C THR A 986 -22.58 -20.76 8.29
N LEU A 987 -22.68 -20.56 9.60
CA LEU A 987 -23.76 -21.13 10.42
C LEU A 987 -25.12 -20.59 9.95
N ARG A 988 -26.14 -21.45 9.92
CA ARG A 988 -27.49 -21.10 9.46
C ARG A 988 -28.56 -21.71 10.35
N PRO A 989 -29.66 -21.00 10.68
CA PRO A 989 -30.72 -21.54 11.54
C PRO A 989 -31.29 -22.86 11.04
N GLY A 990 -31.35 -23.04 9.72
CA GLY A 990 -31.82 -24.25 9.05
C GLY A 990 -30.84 -25.43 9.00
N ASP A 991 -29.63 -25.33 9.57
CA ASP A 991 -28.70 -26.46 9.67
C ASP A 991 -29.37 -27.64 10.39
N ASN A 992 -29.21 -28.87 9.89
CA ASN A 992 -29.64 -30.03 10.66
C ASN A 992 -28.67 -30.29 11.83
N THR A 993 -29.00 -31.21 12.73
CA THR A 993 -28.20 -31.48 13.92
C THR A 993 -26.76 -31.93 13.57
N ARG A 994 -26.61 -32.80 12.55
CA ARG A 994 -25.31 -33.31 12.12
C ARG A 994 -24.45 -32.22 11.48
N GLY A 995 -25.01 -31.45 10.55
CA GLY A 995 -24.30 -30.36 9.88
C GLY A 995 -23.94 -29.24 10.85
N ARG A 996 -24.83 -28.92 11.80
CA ARG A 996 -24.49 -27.98 12.89
C ARG A 996 -23.30 -28.47 13.72
N SER A 997 -23.29 -29.75 14.09
CA SER A 997 -22.17 -30.36 14.81
C SER A 997 -20.85 -30.26 14.03
N ILE A 998 -20.87 -30.50 12.72
CA ILE A 998 -19.70 -30.33 11.83
C ILE A 998 -19.23 -28.87 11.82
N LYS A 999 -20.12 -27.91 11.58
CA LYS A 999 -19.77 -26.48 11.53
C LYS A 999 -19.22 -25.97 12.86
N LEU A 1000 -19.81 -26.39 13.98
CA LEU A 1000 -19.34 -26.04 15.33
C LEU A 1000 -17.97 -26.64 15.63
N SER A 1001 -17.72 -27.88 15.18
CA SER A 1001 -16.39 -28.50 15.30
C SER A 1001 -15.34 -27.65 14.58
N HIS A 1002 -15.61 -27.20 13.36
CA HIS A 1002 -14.71 -26.28 12.64
C HIS A 1002 -14.56 -24.93 13.35
N TYR A 1003 -15.66 -24.35 13.84
CA TYR A 1003 -15.61 -23.06 14.53
C TYR A 1003 -14.73 -23.11 15.78
N ILE A 1004 -14.90 -24.14 16.61
CA ILE A 1004 -14.12 -24.33 17.84
C ILE A 1004 -12.64 -24.58 17.49
N ASP A 1005 -12.35 -25.47 16.55
CA ASP A 1005 -10.98 -25.79 16.15
C ASP A 1005 -10.24 -24.58 15.56
N ILE A 1006 -10.88 -23.84 14.66
CA ILE A 1006 -10.33 -22.61 14.09
C ILE A 1006 -10.12 -21.56 15.18
N TYR A 1007 -11.07 -21.40 16.10
CA TYR A 1007 -10.93 -20.45 17.19
C TYR A 1007 -9.74 -20.81 18.10
N ARG A 1008 -9.56 -22.08 18.47
CA ARG A 1008 -8.40 -22.56 19.24
C ARG A 1008 -7.08 -22.27 18.52
N LYS A 1009 -7.05 -22.45 17.20
CA LYS A 1009 -5.86 -22.23 16.36
C LYS A 1009 -5.52 -20.75 16.17
N TYR A 1010 -6.50 -19.88 15.99
CA TYR A 1010 -6.28 -18.51 15.52
C TYR A 1010 -6.64 -17.39 16.52
N SER A 1011 -7.34 -17.68 17.62
CA SER A 1011 -7.71 -16.62 18.61
C SER A 1011 -6.55 -16.13 19.47
N GLY A 1012 -5.45 -16.88 19.54
CA GLY A 1012 -4.35 -16.62 20.47
C GLY A 1012 -4.66 -16.93 21.94
N LYS A 1013 -5.86 -17.45 22.27
CA LYS A 1013 -6.28 -17.79 23.64
C LYS A 1013 -5.88 -19.20 24.10
N GLY A 1014 -5.24 -19.99 23.23
CA GLY A 1014 -4.75 -21.33 23.54
C GLY A 1014 -5.67 -22.47 23.07
N LYS A 1015 -5.15 -23.70 23.17
CA LYS A 1015 -5.77 -24.92 22.63
C LYS A 1015 -7.08 -25.34 23.33
N ASP A 1016 -7.30 -24.88 24.57
CA ASP A 1016 -8.47 -25.25 25.38
C ASP A 1016 -9.54 -24.13 25.36
N ALA A 1017 -9.32 -23.06 24.59
CA ALA A 1017 -10.22 -21.92 24.54
C ALA A 1017 -11.49 -22.22 23.74
N PHE A 1018 -12.61 -21.64 24.18
CA PHE A 1018 -13.88 -21.63 23.45
C PHE A 1018 -14.28 -20.22 23.02
N PRO A 1019 -15.01 -20.07 21.90
CA PRO A 1019 -15.66 -18.81 21.57
C PRO A 1019 -16.62 -18.38 22.68
N ASP A 1020 -16.57 -17.11 23.08
CA ASP A 1020 -17.33 -16.60 24.22
C ASP A 1020 -18.86 -16.70 24.04
N ASP A 1021 -19.31 -16.80 22.79
CA ASP A 1021 -20.70 -16.91 22.36
C ASP A 1021 -21.09 -18.26 21.73
N LEU A 1022 -20.27 -19.30 21.94
CA LEU A 1022 -20.52 -20.64 21.42
C LEU A 1022 -21.91 -21.20 21.83
N ASP A 1023 -22.35 -20.91 23.05
CA ASP A 1023 -23.65 -21.33 23.60
C ASP A 1023 -24.84 -20.83 22.75
N LYS A 1024 -24.67 -19.70 22.06
CA LYS A 1024 -25.70 -19.14 21.18
C LYS A 1024 -25.91 -19.95 19.90
N PHE A 1025 -25.02 -20.86 19.54
CA PHE A 1025 -25.10 -21.64 18.30
C PHE A 1025 -25.41 -23.13 18.53
N ILE A 1026 -25.36 -23.58 19.79
CA ILE A 1026 -25.80 -24.93 20.18
C ILE A 1026 -27.29 -24.85 20.52
N ARG A 1027 -28.13 -25.63 19.84
CA ARG A 1027 -29.60 -25.62 20.05
C ARG A 1027 -30.05 -26.81 20.86
N MET A 1028 -29.43 -27.96 20.67
CA MET A 1028 -29.71 -29.19 21.41
C MET A 1028 -28.45 -30.02 21.61
N GLU A 1029 -28.51 -31.06 22.44
CA GLU A 1029 -27.34 -31.89 22.76
C GLU A 1029 -26.69 -32.53 21.52
N GLY A 1030 -27.49 -32.89 20.51
CA GLY A 1030 -26.97 -33.45 19.26
C GLY A 1030 -26.14 -32.48 18.43
N ASP A 1031 -26.25 -31.16 18.64
CA ASP A 1031 -25.40 -30.18 17.96
C ASP A 1031 -23.96 -30.19 18.53
N VAL A 1032 -23.74 -30.78 19.71
CA VAL A 1032 -22.42 -30.81 20.35
C VAL A 1032 -21.47 -31.71 19.55
N PRO A 1033 -20.27 -31.22 19.15
CA PRO A 1033 -19.30 -32.05 18.44
C PRO A 1033 -18.80 -33.23 19.30
N MET A 1034 -18.92 -34.44 18.76
CA MET A 1034 -18.60 -35.68 19.51
C MET A 1034 -17.16 -35.72 20.05
N ALA A 1035 -16.19 -35.23 19.27
CA ALA A 1035 -14.77 -35.29 19.63
C ALA A 1035 -14.38 -34.41 20.84
N MET A 1036 -15.24 -33.47 21.23
CA MET A 1036 -15.00 -32.50 22.31
C MET A 1036 -16.26 -32.35 23.19
N ALA A 1037 -17.05 -33.41 23.29
CA ALA A 1037 -18.38 -33.36 23.91
C ALA A 1037 -18.32 -33.02 25.41
N ASP A 1038 -17.35 -33.58 26.14
CA ASP A 1038 -17.23 -33.37 27.58
C ASP A 1038 -16.88 -31.92 27.91
N GLU A 1039 -15.87 -31.36 27.23
CA GLU A 1039 -15.44 -29.97 27.39
C GLU A 1039 -16.55 -28.97 27.01
N VAL A 1040 -17.25 -29.21 25.90
CA VAL A 1040 -18.35 -28.34 25.46
C VAL A 1040 -19.53 -28.42 26.42
N LYS A 1041 -19.88 -29.60 26.95
CA LYS A 1041 -20.95 -29.73 27.95
C LYS A 1041 -20.60 -28.98 29.24
N GLU A 1042 -19.34 -29.01 29.67
CA GLU A 1042 -18.89 -28.22 30.82
C GLU A 1042 -19.00 -26.71 30.55
N PHE A 1043 -18.56 -26.25 29.37
CA PHE A 1043 -18.74 -24.86 28.94
C PHE A 1043 -20.21 -24.43 28.94
N LEU A 1044 -21.12 -25.26 28.42
CA LEU A 1044 -22.55 -24.96 28.36
C LEU A 1044 -23.19 -24.88 29.76
N LYS A 1045 -22.77 -25.74 30.70
CA LYS A 1045 -23.19 -25.64 32.11
C LYS A 1045 -22.80 -24.30 32.71
N SER A 1046 -21.58 -23.81 32.43
CA SER A 1046 -21.11 -22.50 32.92
C SER A 1046 -21.92 -21.31 32.37
N LYS A 1047 -22.61 -21.48 31.23
CA LYS A 1047 -23.41 -20.45 30.56
C LYS A 1047 -24.91 -20.52 30.85
N ASN A 1048 -25.37 -21.41 31.74
CA ASN A 1048 -26.79 -21.67 31.99
C ASN A 1048 -27.59 -21.95 30.71
N TRP A 1049 -26.98 -22.68 29.78
CA TRP A 1049 -27.56 -22.98 28.47
C TRP A 1049 -28.83 -23.82 28.57
N LYS A 1050 -29.79 -23.57 27.68
CA LYS A 1050 -31.07 -24.30 27.57
C LYS A 1050 -31.30 -24.79 26.15
N ILE A 1051 -31.96 -25.94 26.05
CA ILE A 1051 -32.37 -26.51 24.77
C ILE A 1051 -33.34 -25.55 24.06
N ARG A 1052 -33.11 -25.34 22.77
CA ARG A 1052 -33.97 -24.58 21.85
C ARG A 1052 -34.61 -25.52 20.84
N LYS A 1053 -35.86 -25.24 20.50
CA LYS A 1053 -36.61 -25.99 19.48
C LYS A 1053 -36.07 -25.65 18.09
N ILE A 1054 -35.79 -26.67 17.29
CA ILE A 1054 -35.46 -26.50 15.87
C ILE A 1054 -36.78 -26.39 15.10
N VAL A 1055 -36.90 -25.35 14.26
CA VAL A 1055 -38.08 -25.07 13.43
C VAL A 1055 -37.66 -24.83 11.99
N ASP A 1056 -38.59 -24.84 11.04
CA ASP A 1056 -38.31 -24.44 9.65
C ASP A 1056 -38.42 -22.91 9.53
N PRO A 1057 -37.30 -22.16 9.50
CA PRO A 1057 -37.32 -20.73 9.83
C PRO A 1057 -37.54 -19.85 8.60
N THR A 1058 -38.30 -18.77 8.77
CA THR A 1058 -38.44 -17.67 7.80
C THR A 1058 -38.62 -16.34 8.54
N ILE A 1059 -38.13 -15.24 7.97
CA ILE A 1059 -38.48 -13.89 8.45
C ILE A 1059 -39.58 -13.24 7.61
N VAL A 1060 -40.12 -13.98 6.63
CA VAL A 1060 -41.13 -13.51 5.70
C VAL A 1060 -42.51 -14.03 6.13
N ARG A 1061 -43.37 -13.14 6.62
CA ARG A 1061 -44.69 -13.51 7.16
C ARG A 1061 -45.59 -14.26 6.18
N ARG A 1062 -45.61 -13.87 4.90
CA ARG A 1062 -46.43 -14.54 3.86
C ARG A 1062 -46.03 -16.00 3.64
N MET A 1063 -44.79 -16.38 3.95
CA MET A 1063 -44.32 -17.77 3.86
C MET A 1063 -44.71 -18.61 5.08
N ALA A 1064 -45.14 -17.97 6.17
CA ALA A 1064 -45.57 -18.62 7.40
C ALA A 1064 -47.08 -18.86 7.48
N ASN A 1065 -47.86 -18.12 6.69
CA ASN A 1065 -49.32 -18.18 6.63
C ASN A 1065 -49.81 -19.06 5.46
N VAL A 1066 -49.32 -20.30 5.36
CA VAL A 1066 -49.90 -21.28 4.41
C VAL A 1066 -51.08 -21.96 5.10
N LYS A 1067 -52.19 -21.23 5.23
CA LYS A 1067 -53.54 -21.77 5.42
C LYS A 1067 -54.48 -21.11 4.44
#